data_AF-A0AAU1DE19-F1
#
_entry.id   AF-A0AAU1DE19-F1
#
_cell.length_a   1.000
_cell.length_b   1.000
_cell.length_c   1.000
_cell.angle_alpha   90.00
_cell.angle_beta   90.00
_cell.angle_gamma   90.00
#
_symmetry.space_group_name_H-M   'P 1'
#
loop_
_entity.id
_entity.type
_entity.pdbx_description
1 polymer ?
#
loop_
_entity_poly.entity_id
_entity_poly.type
_entity_poly.pdbx_seq_one_letter_code
_entity_poly.pdbx_strand_id
1 'polypeptide(L)'
;MTRFWPRRTFLAATGSTALALGLASTPLLTSEAAAAGGTPRTESGEEFSALRAKWRTLILGEGFSPTAEPFKSRLTDLGATATQLRSSMAPATGSLWPDLVFADPEPDTDQDSYGFSGNMASSYGRLNTMAQAYCQQGTGLTGNVGLATDILTGLDHLYHQVYNESRTRYGNWYSWQIGAPQALLDVCVLMYDQLSATQLADYAKAVDHFVPDSAVSSYTGTSTGANRVDLCRVLALRGVVGDNSAKIALARDTLSPVFPYVTGGDGLYTDGSFIQHTTVPYTGSYGSVMLGGLGMLFALLAGSSWAVTDADRQIVFDAVENAWAPFLYNGLVMDGVSGRAVSRGISASDARSIQQDDHLRGHPILASIVLLGQGASAAENTRWRGLVKGWMQRDYYSPPMSNPSLGLTSLARLKGVQDDTAVSAIAEPTGHRLFTHMARATHRRPGWAASISMADRRITYYETGNGENLRGWHTGSGMLYWWGDTYGNGQYSDAFWPTVDPYRLPGITASRKALADAAGGDWGASMPDVNWVGGATDGQRAAIGQYLKGLQSTLLAKKSWFCLDDAIVCLGAGIKCSDGTAVESTVENRNLGPTGSTSFTVDGATKPLTYPWSETLTGAMWAHIGGHGGYVFPGGATVKAQREARDGKWSTINKGSSTTTLNRKYLTMWVDHGTNPVNASYAYTLLPGATAAQTSARAADTGWLQILANTDNQQGVSVPSLGFTGVNFWFGGTVGTLTASAPCAVMISERSDGTAVICVSDPMRMQTSLTLTWNRAVASVTAKPATVTGATTGASLRLTFGDLSGTAGATQKVTVKLG
;
A
#
# COMPACT_ATOMS: atom_id res chain seq x y z
N MET A 1 24.42 -24.03 27.25
CA MET A 1 25.53 -24.80 27.83
C MET A 1 26.41 -25.30 26.71
N THR A 2 27.70 -25.12 26.89
CA THR A 2 28.81 -25.44 25.99
C THR A 2 28.90 -26.91 25.61
N ARG A 3 29.33 -27.21 24.37
CA ARG A 3 30.60 -27.92 24.09
C ARG A 3 30.87 -28.03 22.59
N PHE A 4 32.05 -27.54 22.23
CA PHE A 4 32.77 -27.73 20.97
C PHE A 4 33.32 -29.17 20.86
N TRP A 5 33.49 -29.67 19.63
CA TRP A 5 34.80 -30.21 19.20
C TRP A 5 35.01 -30.13 17.67
N PRO A 6 36.24 -29.82 17.21
CA PRO A 6 36.64 -29.73 15.80
C PRO A 6 37.47 -30.96 15.34
N ARG A 7 37.65 -31.15 14.02
CA ARG A 7 38.97 -31.32 13.35
C ARG A 7 38.89 -31.66 11.84
N ARG A 8 39.60 -30.82 11.10
CA ARG A 8 40.28 -30.90 9.80
C ARG A 8 40.66 -32.29 9.20
N THR A 9 40.29 -32.42 7.92
CA THR A 9 41.09 -32.77 6.70
C THR A 9 41.77 -34.14 6.55
N PHE A 10 41.45 -34.84 5.45
CA PHE A 10 42.43 -35.57 4.62
C PHE A 10 41.93 -35.79 3.15
N LEU A 11 42.87 -35.62 2.21
CA LEU A 11 42.89 -35.77 0.73
C LEU A 11 42.72 -37.25 0.26
N ALA A 12 42.61 -37.69 -1.01
CA ALA A 12 42.43 -37.17 -2.38
C ALA A 12 42.37 -38.37 -3.39
N ALA A 13 42.06 -38.06 -4.67
CA ALA A 13 42.39 -38.76 -5.95
C ALA A 13 41.66 -40.08 -6.27
N THR A 14 41.30 -40.46 -7.51
CA THR A 14 41.74 -40.26 -8.91
C THR A 14 40.55 -40.56 -9.87
N GLY A 15 40.43 -40.23 -11.17
CA GLY A 15 41.25 -39.67 -12.26
C GLY A 15 40.33 -39.50 -13.51
N SER A 16 40.45 -38.46 -14.32
CA SER A 16 41.30 -38.33 -15.53
C SER A 16 40.85 -39.14 -16.77
N THR A 17 40.29 -38.44 -17.77
CA THR A 17 40.56 -38.68 -19.20
C THR A 17 40.42 -37.37 -19.98
N ALA A 18 41.38 -37.09 -20.86
CA ALA A 18 41.55 -35.88 -21.65
C ALA A 18 41.75 -36.21 -23.14
N LEU A 19 41.76 -35.13 -23.95
CA LEU A 19 42.12 -34.96 -25.39
C LEU A 19 40.96 -35.11 -26.41
N ALA A 20 40.79 -34.25 -27.43
CA ALA A 20 41.72 -33.32 -28.08
C ALA A 20 41.03 -32.17 -28.86
N LEU A 21 41.74 -31.02 -28.91
CA LEU A 21 42.06 -30.12 -30.04
C LEU A 21 41.01 -29.68 -31.08
N GLY A 22 40.91 -28.35 -31.24
CA GLY A 22 40.34 -27.69 -32.43
C GLY A 22 40.49 -26.17 -32.36
N LEU A 23 41.67 -25.66 -32.74
CA LEU A 23 41.96 -24.24 -32.95
C LEU A 23 41.36 -23.77 -34.28
N ALA A 24 40.68 -22.63 -34.29
CA ALA A 24 40.54 -21.79 -35.48
C ALA A 24 40.52 -20.31 -35.07
N SER A 25 41.48 -19.59 -35.62
CA SER A 25 41.86 -18.20 -35.44
C SER A 25 41.09 -17.22 -36.33
N THR A 26 41.02 -15.95 -35.91
CA THR A 26 41.14 -14.65 -36.65
C THR A 26 40.07 -13.61 -36.26
N PRO A 27 40.32 -12.30 -36.39
CA PRO A 27 41.49 -11.53 -35.90
C PRO A 27 41.06 -10.34 -35.01
N LEU A 28 42.00 -9.88 -34.16
CA LEU A 28 41.89 -8.62 -33.43
C LEU A 28 41.92 -7.42 -34.39
N LEU A 29 40.93 -6.52 -34.25
CA LEU A 29 41.05 -5.14 -34.69
C LEU A 29 41.80 -4.36 -33.60
N THR A 30 43.00 -3.90 -33.94
CA THR A 30 43.79 -2.95 -33.16
C THR A 30 43.17 -1.56 -33.26
N SER A 31 42.66 -1.03 -32.16
CA SER A 31 42.50 0.42 -31.99
C SER A 31 43.65 0.93 -31.12
N GLU A 32 44.58 1.67 -31.72
CA GLU A 32 45.54 2.49 -30.98
C GLU A 32 44.77 3.56 -30.20
N ALA A 33 44.67 3.38 -28.88
CA ALA A 33 44.30 4.44 -27.96
C ALA A 33 45.57 5.15 -27.51
N ALA A 34 45.66 6.43 -27.82
CA ALA A 34 46.70 7.33 -27.37
C ALA A 34 46.84 7.25 -25.84
N ALA A 35 48.06 6.98 -25.39
CA ALA A 35 48.44 7.05 -23.99
C ALA A 35 48.38 8.52 -23.52
N ALA A 36 47.32 8.87 -22.80
CA ALA A 36 47.30 10.05 -21.95
C ALA A 36 47.58 9.60 -20.51
N GLY A 37 48.65 10.14 -19.93
CA GLY A 37 49.12 9.79 -18.59
C GLY A 37 48.04 10.02 -17.53
N GLY A 38 47.55 8.93 -16.94
CA GLY A 38 46.82 8.93 -15.70
C GLY A 38 47.71 8.41 -14.58
N THR A 39 47.95 9.22 -13.56
CA THR A 39 48.45 8.75 -12.26
C THR A 39 47.60 7.58 -11.77
N PRO A 40 48.18 6.54 -11.14
CA PRO A 40 47.41 5.42 -10.62
C PRO A 40 46.39 5.95 -9.60
N ARG A 41 45.09 5.75 -9.86
CA ARG A 41 44.05 6.05 -8.87
C ARG A 41 44.18 5.04 -7.73
N THR A 42 44.06 5.49 -6.48
CA THR A 42 44.04 4.60 -5.32
C THR A 42 42.82 3.67 -5.42
N GLU A 43 42.92 2.42 -4.91
CA GLU A 43 41.83 1.42 -4.93
C GLU A 43 40.49 2.00 -4.43
N SER A 44 40.53 2.96 -3.49
CA SER A 44 39.36 3.68 -2.98
C SER A 44 38.65 4.55 -4.03
N GLY A 45 39.40 5.21 -4.93
CA GLY A 45 38.85 6.11 -5.96
C GLY A 45 38.14 5.37 -7.11
N GLU A 46 38.57 4.13 -7.38
CA GLU A 46 37.90 3.25 -8.34
C GLU A 46 36.54 2.78 -7.83
N GLU A 47 36.43 2.48 -6.53
CA GLU A 47 35.19 2.02 -5.91
C GLU A 47 34.09 3.10 -5.92
N PHE A 48 34.41 4.36 -5.61
CA PHE A 48 33.46 5.47 -5.73
C PHE A 48 33.00 5.69 -7.18
N SER A 49 33.92 5.55 -8.15
CA SER A 49 33.60 5.65 -9.57
C SER A 49 32.65 4.53 -10.01
N ALA A 50 32.85 3.31 -9.52
CA ALA A 50 31.95 2.19 -9.76
C ALA A 50 30.56 2.42 -9.16
N LEU A 51 30.48 2.98 -7.95
CA LEU A 51 29.19 3.34 -7.32
C LEU A 51 28.46 4.45 -8.10
N ARG A 52 29.16 5.47 -8.59
CA ARG A 52 28.58 6.50 -9.48
C ARG A 52 28.02 5.88 -10.76
N ALA A 53 28.79 5.01 -11.41
CA ALA A 53 28.35 4.30 -12.61
C ALA A 53 27.11 3.44 -12.33
N LYS A 54 27.10 2.72 -11.21
CA LYS A 54 25.96 1.90 -10.80
C LYS A 54 24.71 2.73 -10.49
N TRP A 55 24.88 3.86 -9.79
CA TRP A 55 23.77 4.78 -9.55
C TRP A 55 23.21 5.36 -10.86
N ARG A 56 24.10 5.76 -11.78
CA ARG A 56 23.72 6.22 -13.12
C ARG A 56 22.89 5.16 -13.86
N THR A 57 23.29 3.88 -13.82
CA THR A 57 22.47 2.78 -14.36
C THR A 57 21.12 2.66 -13.66
N LEU A 58 21.06 2.80 -12.34
CA LEU A 58 19.80 2.68 -11.57
C LEU A 58 18.77 3.78 -11.90
N ILE A 59 19.23 4.99 -12.24
CA ILE A 59 18.36 6.15 -12.53
C ILE A 59 18.11 6.39 -14.03
N LEU A 60 19.00 5.94 -14.93
CA LEU A 60 18.78 6.01 -16.40
C LEU A 60 18.22 4.71 -16.97
N GLY A 61 18.44 3.59 -16.29
CA GLY A 61 18.01 2.26 -16.72
C GLY A 61 18.93 1.66 -17.77
N GLU A 62 18.79 0.35 -17.97
CA GLU A 62 19.52 -0.43 -18.95
C GLU A 62 18.62 -1.55 -19.50
N GLY A 63 19.12 -2.29 -20.50
CA GLY A 63 18.42 -3.47 -21.02
C GLY A 63 17.17 -3.16 -21.86
N PHE A 64 17.06 -1.93 -22.39
CA PHE A 64 16.00 -1.56 -23.33
C PHE A 64 16.59 -0.84 -24.56
N SER A 65 15.87 -0.91 -25.69
CA SER A 65 16.25 -0.18 -26.90
C SER A 65 15.62 1.22 -26.89
N PRO A 66 16.40 2.31 -27.07
CA PRO A 66 15.86 3.67 -27.13
C PRO A 66 15.02 3.94 -28.39
N THR A 67 15.07 3.04 -29.38
CA THR A 67 14.29 3.17 -30.63
C THR A 67 13.05 2.27 -30.67
N ALA A 68 12.84 1.43 -29.66
CA ALA A 68 11.68 0.57 -29.54
C ALA A 68 10.60 1.20 -28.65
N GLU A 69 9.32 0.97 -28.98
CA GLU A 69 8.23 1.34 -28.08
C GLU A 69 8.12 0.39 -26.88
N PRO A 70 7.70 0.88 -25.70
CA PRO A 70 7.27 2.26 -25.39
C PRO A 70 8.42 3.26 -25.11
N PHE A 71 9.68 2.84 -25.13
CA PHE A 71 10.81 3.68 -24.70
C PHE A 71 11.10 4.85 -25.63
N LYS A 72 10.95 4.65 -26.94
CA LYS A 72 11.12 5.70 -27.95
C LYS A 72 10.23 6.91 -27.66
N SER A 73 8.92 6.67 -27.46
CA SER A 73 7.99 7.75 -27.12
C SER A 73 8.35 8.41 -25.79
N ARG A 74 8.70 7.62 -24.75
CA ARG A 74 9.10 8.16 -23.43
C ARG A 74 10.34 9.04 -23.49
N LEU A 75 11.35 8.65 -24.26
CA LEU A 75 12.58 9.43 -24.44
C LEU A 75 12.33 10.70 -25.26
N THR A 76 11.46 10.62 -26.27
CA THR A 76 11.02 11.78 -27.04
C THR A 76 10.29 12.79 -26.14
N ASP A 77 9.35 12.33 -25.31
CA ASP A 77 8.62 13.17 -24.34
C ASP A 77 9.56 13.80 -23.31
N LEU A 78 10.55 13.06 -22.82
CA LEU A 78 11.60 13.58 -21.94
C LEU A 78 12.40 14.70 -22.63
N GLY A 79 12.78 14.50 -23.89
CA GLY A 79 13.47 15.51 -24.69
C GLY A 79 12.65 16.79 -24.89
N ALA A 80 11.37 16.64 -25.23
CA ALA A 80 10.44 17.76 -25.39
C ALA A 80 10.24 18.52 -24.07
N THR A 81 10.06 17.78 -22.97
CA THR A 81 9.92 18.37 -21.61
C THR A 81 11.18 19.13 -21.23
N ALA A 82 12.36 18.55 -21.38
CA ALA A 82 13.63 19.22 -21.07
C ALA A 82 13.87 20.45 -21.96
N THR A 83 13.47 20.41 -23.23
CA THR A 83 13.53 21.58 -24.13
C THR A 83 12.64 22.70 -23.62
N GLN A 84 11.40 22.39 -23.21
CA GLN A 84 10.48 23.37 -22.64
C GLN A 84 11.03 23.98 -21.35
N LEU A 85 11.49 23.13 -20.42
CA LEU A 85 12.09 23.57 -19.15
C LEU A 85 13.30 24.47 -19.39
N ARG A 86 14.19 24.10 -20.32
CA ARG A 86 15.34 24.93 -20.70
C ARG A 86 14.89 26.29 -21.23
N SER A 87 13.88 26.33 -22.11
CA SER A 87 13.40 27.57 -22.72
C SER A 87 12.74 28.54 -21.74
N SER A 88 12.16 28.03 -20.65
CA SER A 88 11.49 28.84 -19.63
C SER A 88 12.35 29.12 -18.40
N MET A 89 13.57 28.57 -18.34
CA MET A 89 14.49 28.82 -17.24
C MET A 89 14.97 30.27 -17.29
N ALA A 90 14.75 31.02 -16.21
CA ALA A 90 15.06 32.43 -16.12
C ALA A 90 15.60 32.73 -14.71
N PRO A 91 16.91 32.52 -14.46
CA PRO A 91 17.52 32.78 -13.17
C PRO A 91 17.27 34.23 -12.73
N ALA A 92 16.62 34.41 -11.57
CA ALA A 92 16.35 35.70 -10.97
C ALA A 92 16.48 35.61 -9.45
N THR A 93 16.56 36.74 -8.76
CA THR A 93 16.54 36.74 -7.28
C THR A 93 15.29 36.03 -6.79
N GLY A 94 15.45 34.97 -6.00
CA GLY A 94 14.32 34.23 -5.40
C GLY A 94 13.60 33.21 -6.29
N SER A 95 14.05 32.98 -7.52
CA SER A 95 13.48 31.95 -8.41
C SER A 95 14.50 31.46 -9.46
N LEU A 96 14.39 30.20 -9.90
CA LEU A 96 15.11 29.69 -11.07
C LEU A 96 14.20 29.59 -12.30
N TRP A 97 12.93 29.23 -12.05
CA TRP A 97 11.84 29.37 -13.00
C TRP A 97 10.80 30.35 -12.44
N PRO A 98 10.21 31.22 -13.28
CA PRO A 98 9.24 32.21 -12.82
C PRO A 98 8.03 31.63 -12.10
N ASP A 99 7.63 30.40 -12.41
CA ASP A 99 6.50 29.70 -11.79
C ASP A 99 6.88 28.90 -10.52
N LEU A 100 8.16 28.83 -10.17
CA LEU A 100 8.69 28.17 -8.97
C LEU A 100 9.43 29.19 -8.08
N VAL A 101 8.68 30.13 -7.53
CA VAL A 101 9.20 31.11 -6.58
C VAL A 101 9.54 30.42 -5.26
N PHE A 102 10.81 30.47 -4.86
CA PHE A 102 11.27 29.96 -3.59
C PHE A 102 11.60 31.07 -2.58
N ALA A 103 11.75 32.32 -3.00
CA ALA A 103 11.87 33.43 -2.07
C ALA A 103 10.57 33.59 -1.29
N ASP A 104 10.66 33.27 -0.01
CA ASP A 104 9.60 33.48 0.95
C ASP A 104 9.72 34.92 1.51
N PRO A 105 8.66 35.74 1.45
CA PRO A 105 8.68 37.08 2.05
C PRO A 105 8.80 37.03 3.58
N GLU A 106 8.29 35.98 4.22
CA GLU A 106 8.27 35.79 5.68
C GLU A 106 8.72 34.36 6.01
N PRO A 107 10.02 34.02 5.81
CA PRO A 107 10.50 32.66 5.94
C PRO A 107 10.41 32.14 7.39
N ASP A 108 9.47 31.23 7.64
CA ASP A 108 9.30 30.52 8.91
C ASP A 108 9.07 29.00 8.67
N THR A 109 8.48 28.27 9.61
CA THR A 109 8.20 26.82 9.46
C THR A 109 6.71 26.49 9.38
N ASP A 110 5.87 27.49 9.17
CA ASP A 110 4.44 27.37 9.11
C ASP A 110 3.98 26.97 7.70
N GLN A 111 2.70 26.63 7.58
CA GLN A 111 2.14 26.04 6.37
C GLN A 111 2.24 26.96 5.14
N ASP A 112 2.21 28.28 5.35
CA ASP A 112 2.31 29.27 4.28
C ASP A 112 3.69 29.22 3.59
N SER A 113 4.76 28.90 4.33
CA SER A 113 6.10 28.69 3.80
C SER A 113 6.29 27.36 3.04
N TYR A 114 5.34 26.42 3.11
CA TYR A 114 5.51 25.08 2.52
C TYR A 114 5.57 25.15 0.99
N GLY A 115 4.82 26.05 0.38
CA GLY A 115 4.85 26.27 -1.08
C GLY A 115 6.23 26.70 -1.57
N PHE A 116 6.86 27.67 -0.90
CA PHE A 116 8.17 28.21 -1.29
C PHE A 116 9.29 27.17 -1.16
N SER A 117 9.34 26.45 -0.03
CA SER A 117 10.31 25.36 0.13
C SER A 117 10.07 24.22 -0.88
N GLY A 118 8.80 23.90 -1.20
CA GLY A 118 8.45 22.92 -2.23
C GLY A 118 8.86 23.35 -3.64
N ASN A 119 8.76 24.64 -3.96
CA ASN A 119 9.22 25.22 -5.23
C ASN A 119 10.74 25.15 -5.39
N MET A 120 11.49 25.34 -4.29
CA MET A 120 12.95 25.12 -4.28
C MET A 120 13.30 23.67 -4.63
N ALA A 121 12.67 22.69 -3.97
CA ALA A 121 12.88 21.27 -4.29
C ALA A 121 12.45 20.92 -5.73
N SER A 122 11.34 21.49 -6.21
CA SER A 122 10.85 21.28 -7.57
C SER A 122 11.79 21.85 -8.63
N SER A 123 12.52 22.92 -8.32
CA SER A 123 13.54 23.49 -9.21
C SER A 123 14.69 22.51 -9.46
N TYR A 124 15.18 21.84 -8.41
CA TYR A 124 16.14 20.74 -8.57
C TYR A 124 15.57 19.56 -9.36
N GLY A 125 14.27 19.25 -9.19
CA GLY A 125 13.58 18.23 -9.99
C GLY A 125 13.57 18.54 -11.50
N ARG A 126 13.38 19.81 -11.88
CA ARG A 126 13.49 20.26 -13.28
C ARG A 126 14.91 20.13 -13.82
N LEU A 127 15.92 20.50 -13.03
CA LEU A 127 17.33 20.30 -13.40
C LEU A 127 17.68 18.81 -13.56
N ASN A 128 17.16 17.93 -12.70
CA ASN A 128 17.31 16.47 -12.84
C ASN A 128 16.67 15.96 -14.15
N THR A 129 15.48 16.45 -14.50
CA THR A 129 14.83 16.12 -15.79
C THR A 129 15.70 16.54 -16.99
N MET A 130 16.28 17.75 -16.94
CA MET A 130 17.21 18.24 -17.95
C MET A 130 18.50 17.39 -18.02
N ALA A 131 19.08 17.00 -16.88
CA ALA A 131 20.27 16.16 -16.81
C ALA A 131 20.03 14.74 -17.35
N GLN A 132 18.86 14.15 -17.08
CA GLN A 132 18.46 12.87 -17.68
C GLN A 132 18.32 12.98 -19.20
N ALA A 133 17.73 14.07 -19.70
CA ALA A 133 17.61 14.31 -21.14
C ALA A 133 18.98 14.46 -21.83
N TYR A 134 19.93 15.13 -21.16
CA TYR A 134 21.33 15.24 -21.61
C TYR A 134 22.04 13.88 -21.67
N CYS A 135 21.73 12.97 -20.74
CA CYS A 135 22.44 11.71 -20.58
C CYS A 135 21.91 10.54 -21.41
N GLN A 136 20.64 10.58 -21.84
CA GLN A 136 19.99 9.43 -22.49
C GLN A 136 19.91 9.62 -24.01
N GLN A 137 20.13 8.53 -24.75
CA GLN A 137 19.94 8.47 -26.19
C GLN A 137 18.46 8.63 -26.56
N GLY A 138 18.16 9.17 -27.74
CA GLY A 138 16.78 9.28 -28.26
C GLY A 138 15.99 10.48 -27.73
N THR A 139 16.59 11.36 -26.91
CA THR A 139 15.96 12.57 -26.39
C THR A 139 16.09 13.78 -27.32
N GLY A 140 16.96 13.69 -28.34
CA GLY A 140 17.35 14.84 -29.17
C GLY A 140 18.26 15.86 -28.46
N LEU A 141 18.57 15.65 -27.18
CA LEU A 141 19.40 16.53 -26.35
C LEU A 141 20.67 15.85 -25.83
N THR A 142 20.92 14.60 -26.23
CA THR A 142 22.03 13.80 -25.75
C THR A 142 23.38 14.47 -26.00
N GLY A 143 24.14 14.76 -24.95
CA GLY A 143 25.43 15.43 -25.06
C GLY A 143 25.36 16.91 -25.48
N ASN A 144 24.19 17.55 -25.48
CA ASN A 144 24.05 18.96 -25.88
C ASN A 144 24.80 19.90 -24.93
N VAL A 145 25.87 20.54 -25.42
CA VAL A 145 26.75 21.41 -24.61
C VAL A 145 25.99 22.58 -23.99
N GLY A 146 25.09 23.23 -24.75
CA GLY A 146 24.31 24.35 -24.22
C GLY A 146 23.38 23.94 -23.07
N LEU A 147 22.74 22.76 -23.18
CA LEU A 147 21.92 22.22 -22.09
C LEU A 147 22.77 21.94 -20.85
N ALA A 148 23.97 21.38 -21.01
CA ALA A 148 24.89 21.17 -19.90
C ALA A 148 25.24 22.50 -19.19
N THR A 149 25.59 23.55 -19.95
CA THR A 149 25.84 24.88 -19.40
C THR A 149 24.65 25.44 -18.62
N ASP A 150 23.44 25.29 -19.14
CA ASP A 150 22.22 25.76 -18.49
C ASP A 150 21.94 25.00 -17.18
N ILE A 151 22.16 23.67 -17.17
CA ILE A 151 22.04 22.86 -15.95
C ILE A 151 23.00 23.36 -14.87
N LEU A 152 24.29 23.53 -15.22
CA LEU A 152 25.32 24.02 -14.29
C LEU A 152 24.99 25.42 -13.76
N THR A 153 24.56 26.32 -14.64
CA THR A 153 24.11 27.67 -14.27
C THR A 153 22.95 27.62 -13.27
N GLY A 154 21.98 26.74 -13.48
CA GLY A 154 20.86 26.54 -12.58
C GLY A 154 21.27 26.01 -11.20
N LEU A 155 22.20 25.05 -11.15
CA LEU A 155 22.75 24.54 -9.89
C LEU A 155 23.48 25.64 -9.11
N ASP A 156 24.37 26.38 -9.77
CA ASP A 156 25.11 27.48 -9.14
C ASP A 156 24.16 28.57 -8.63
N HIS A 157 23.12 28.91 -9.40
CA HIS A 157 22.10 29.87 -8.98
C HIS A 157 21.35 29.43 -7.72
N LEU A 158 20.87 28.17 -7.68
CA LEU A 158 20.16 27.64 -6.51
C LEU A 158 21.07 27.55 -5.29
N TYR A 159 22.33 27.14 -5.46
CA TYR A 159 23.33 27.15 -4.40
C TYR A 159 23.49 28.56 -3.84
N HIS A 160 23.81 29.56 -4.66
CA HIS A 160 24.04 30.92 -4.18
C HIS A 160 22.78 31.59 -3.58
N GLN A 161 21.59 31.28 -4.10
CA GLN A 161 20.35 31.92 -3.66
C GLN A 161 19.77 31.29 -2.40
N VAL A 162 19.63 29.97 -2.34
CA VAL A 162 18.71 29.31 -1.38
C VAL A 162 19.25 28.05 -0.70
N TYR A 163 19.98 27.19 -1.40
CA TYR A 163 20.40 25.88 -0.86
C TYR A 163 21.91 25.81 -0.66
N ASN A 164 22.38 26.49 0.39
CA ASN A 164 23.79 26.50 0.81
C ASN A 164 23.90 26.49 2.35
N GLU A 165 25.12 26.31 2.84
CA GLU A 165 25.47 26.18 4.25
C GLU A 165 25.25 27.45 5.09
N SER A 166 25.06 28.62 4.47
CA SER A 166 24.79 29.87 5.18
C SER A 166 23.30 30.17 5.34
N ARG A 167 22.42 29.27 4.91
CA ARG A 167 20.96 29.47 4.92
C ARG A 167 20.28 28.69 6.05
N THR A 168 19.30 29.31 6.67
CA THR A 168 18.38 28.62 7.60
C THR A 168 17.21 28.05 6.83
N ARG A 169 16.78 26.85 7.22
CA ARG A 169 15.61 26.19 6.64
C ARG A 169 14.31 26.95 6.95
N TYR A 170 13.41 27.02 5.99
CA TYR A 170 12.00 27.46 6.15
C TYR A 170 11.03 26.47 5.48
N GLY A 171 9.74 26.59 5.76
CA GLY A 171 8.67 25.73 5.25
C GLY A 171 8.85 24.26 5.62
N ASN A 172 8.53 23.39 4.67
CA ASN A 172 8.48 21.96 4.89
C ASN A 172 9.89 21.36 4.99
N TRP A 173 10.20 20.73 6.12
CA TRP A 173 11.50 20.07 6.36
C TRP A 173 11.89 19.08 5.25
N TYR A 174 10.91 18.37 4.70
CA TYR A 174 11.10 17.36 3.66
C TYR A 174 11.77 17.96 2.42
N SER A 175 11.39 19.16 2.03
CA SER A 175 11.94 19.84 0.85
C SER A 175 13.45 20.03 0.94
N TRP A 176 13.96 20.28 2.15
CA TRP A 176 15.38 20.57 2.39
C TRP A 176 16.23 19.35 2.68
N GLN A 177 15.64 18.34 3.32
CA GLN A 177 16.39 17.17 3.79
C GLN A 177 16.24 15.96 2.88
N ILE A 178 15.21 15.93 2.03
CA ILE A 178 14.93 14.80 1.13
C ILE A 178 14.76 15.29 -0.32
N GLY A 179 13.76 16.13 -0.59
CA GLY A 179 13.36 16.49 -1.96
C GLY A 179 14.49 17.12 -2.78
N ALA A 180 15.01 18.27 -2.34
CA ALA A 180 16.10 18.97 -3.00
C ALA A 180 17.41 18.16 -3.05
N PRO A 181 17.94 17.62 -1.93
CA PRO A 181 19.24 16.94 -1.96
C PRO A 181 19.23 15.65 -2.78
N GLN A 182 18.12 14.89 -2.83
CA GLN A 182 18.05 13.72 -3.72
C GLN A 182 18.18 14.11 -5.18
N ALA A 183 17.44 15.15 -5.62
CA ALA A 183 17.50 15.61 -7.01
C ALA A 183 18.86 16.27 -7.35
N LEU A 184 19.42 17.06 -6.43
CA LEU A 184 20.76 17.63 -6.56
C LEU A 184 21.82 16.53 -6.74
N LEU A 185 21.83 15.52 -5.88
CA LEU A 185 22.83 14.46 -5.92
C LEU A 185 22.67 13.56 -7.15
N ASP A 186 21.45 13.31 -7.62
CA ASP A 186 21.22 12.65 -8.92
C ASP A 186 21.86 13.46 -10.05
N VAL A 187 21.64 14.78 -10.11
CA VAL A 187 22.27 15.67 -11.11
C VAL A 187 23.80 15.63 -10.99
N CYS A 188 24.35 15.67 -9.77
CA CYS A 188 25.79 15.57 -9.56
C CYS A 188 26.38 14.27 -10.11
N VAL A 189 25.69 13.13 -9.97
CA VAL A 189 26.14 11.86 -10.57
C VAL A 189 26.01 11.90 -12.09
N LEU A 190 24.92 12.45 -12.63
CA LEU A 190 24.68 12.50 -14.07
C LEU A 190 25.65 13.43 -14.81
N MET A 191 26.02 14.54 -14.18
CA MET A 191 26.86 15.61 -14.72
C MET A 191 28.28 15.61 -14.13
N TYR A 192 28.70 14.50 -13.51
CA TYR A 192 29.92 14.44 -12.69
C TYR A 192 31.17 14.94 -13.42
N ASP A 193 31.34 14.56 -14.68
CA ASP A 193 32.50 14.95 -15.50
C ASP A 193 32.44 16.40 -16.02
N GLN A 194 31.27 17.04 -15.93
CA GLN A 194 31.08 18.45 -16.31
C GLN A 194 31.22 19.39 -15.11
N LEU A 195 31.07 18.88 -13.90
CA LEU A 195 31.17 19.67 -12.67
C LEU A 195 32.62 19.82 -12.22
N SER A 196 32.98 21.02 -11.76
CA SER A 196 34.28 21.26 -11.14
C SER A 196 34.36 20.63 -9.74
N ALA A 197 35.59 20.34 -9.29
CA ALA A 197 35.82 19.88 -7.92
C ALA A 197 35.28 20.86 -6.86
N THR A 198 35.33 22.18 -7.15
CA THR A 198 34.78 23.21 -6.26
C THR A 198 33.25 23.11 -6.17
N GLN A 199 32.55 23.00 -7.30
CA GLN A 199 31.09 22.83 -7.31
C GLN A 199 30.66 21.58 -6.54
N LEU A 200 31.32 20.45 -6.79
CA LEU A 200 31.05 19.20 -6.07
C LEU A 200 31.26 19.35 -4.55
N ALA A 201 32.33 20.03 -4.14
CA ALA A 201 32.61 20.28 -2.72
C ALA A 201 31.57 21.21 -2.08
N ASP A 202 31.16 22.27 -2.79
CA ASP A 202 30.18 23.25 -2.30
C ASP A 202 28.78 22.65 -2.17
N TYR A 203 28.33 21.90 -3.19
CA TYR A 203 27.06 21.18 -3.11
C TYR A 203 27.06 20.12 -2.00
N ALA A 204 28.20 19.44 -1.78
CA ALA A 204 28.35 18.50 -0.69
C ALA A 204 28.25 19.18 0.70
N LYS A 205 28.81 20.39 0.86
CA LYS A 205 28.65 21.20 2.09
C LYS A 205 27.19 21.58 2.33
N ALA A 206 26.48 22.02 1.28
CA ALA A 206 25.06 22.33 1.39
C ALA A 206 24.24 21.13 1.87
N VAL A 207 24.50 19.94 1.31
CA VAL A 207 23.85 18.70 1.75
C VAL A 207 24.21 18.36 3.20
N ASP A 208 25.47 18.49 3.61
CA ASP A 208 25.87 18.23 5.01
C ASP A 208 25.22 19.19 6.01
N HIS A 209 25.00 20.44 5.62
CA HIS A 209 24.35 21.44 6.45
C HIS A 209 22.88 21.08 6.72
N PHE A 210 22.13 20.72 5.67
CA PHE A 210 20.71 20.39 5.82
C PHE A 210 20.48 18.94 6.24
N VAL A 211 21.39 18.03 5.93
CA VAL A 211 21.35 16.61 6.30
C VAL A 211 22.63 16.23 7.05
N PRO A 212 22.81 16.78 8.27
CA PRO A 212 23.94 16.41 9.12
C PRO A 212 23.78 14.96 9.59
N ASP A 213 24.87 14.35 10.09
CA ASP A 213 24.83 12.98 10.62
C ASP A 213 23.80 12.82 11.75
N SER A 214 23.54 13.89 12.50
CA SER A 214 22.51 13.94 13.54
C SER A 214 21.07 13.78 13.02
N ALA A 215 20.82 13.96 11.72
CA ALA A 215 19.51 13.68 11.11
C ALA A 215 19.15 12.18 11.14
N VAL A 216 20.14 11.30 11.32
CA VAL A 216 19.96 9.84 11.38
C VAL A 216 20.50 9.20 12.66
N SER A 217 20.99 10.00 13.62
CA SER A 217 21.54 9.48 14.88
C SER A 217 20.50 8.79 15.77
N SER A 218 19.23 9.18 15.66
CA SER A 218 18.12 8.61 16.42
C SER A 218 16.99 8.19 15.49
N TYR A 219 16.46 6.97 15.66
CA TYR A 219 15.33 6.46 14.90
C TYR A 219 14.00 6.94 15.50
N THR A 220 13.67 8.21 15.26
CA THR A 220 12.50 8.89 15.83
C THR A 220 12.08 10.09 14.99
N GLY A 221 10.89 10.65 15.27
CA GLY A 221 10.38 11.87 14.64
C GLY A 221 10.33 11.75 13.12
N THR A 222 11.05 12.63 12.43
CA THR A 222 11.10 12.65 10.96
C THR A 222 12.07 11.63 10.35
N SER A 223 12.72 10.78 11.16
CA SER A 223 13.78 9.85 10.74
C SER A 223 13.40 8.39 11.03
N THR A 224 12.20 7.98 10.61
CA THR A 224 11.66 6.61 10.71
C THR A 224 11.13 6.14 9.35
N GLY A 225 11.02 4.82 9.16
CA GLY A 225 10.38 4.21 8.00
C GLY A 225 10.90 4.75 6.66
N ALA A 226 9.99 5.16 5.79
CA ALA A 226 10.34 5.70 4.47
C ALA A 226 11.27 6.93 4.55
N ASN A 227 11.03 7.83 5.50
CA ASN A 227 11.86 9.03 5.66
C ASN A 227 13.31 8.67 6.03
N ARG A 228 13.51 7.66 6.89
CA ARG A 228 14.84 7.15 7.22
C ARG A 228 15.56 6.65 5.97
N VAL A 229 14.87 5.87 5.13
CA VAL A 229 15.43 5.34 3.88
C VAL A 229 15.80 6.47 2.92
N ASP A 230 14.96 7.50 2.80
CA ASP A 230 15.23 8.67 1.97
C ASP A 230 16.44 9.50 2.45
N LEU A 231 16.58 9.69 3.76
CA LEU A 231 17.76 10.33 4.36
C LEU A 231 19.03 9.50 4.11
N CYS A 232 18.94 8.17 4.24
CA CYS A 232 20.06 7.27 3.95
C CYS A 232 20.45 7.34 2.47
N ARG A 233 19.49 7.47 1.55
CA ARG A 233 19.79 7.70 0.12
C ARG A 233 20.58 8.99 -0.09
N VAL A 234 20.17 10.08 0.56
CA VAL A 234 20.89 11.36 0.49
C VAL A 234 22.33 11.19 1.01
N LEU A 235 22.50 10.59 2.18
CA LEU A 235 23.83 10.40 2.78
C LEU A 235 24.73 9.47 1.95
N ALA A 236 24.18 8.38 1.40
CA ALA A 236 24.91 7.46 0.54
C ALA A 236 25.40 8.17 -0.72
N LEU A 237 24.53 8.90 -1.43
CA LEU A 237 24.93 9.61 -2.63
C LEU A 237 25.84 10.80 -2.35
N ARG A 238 25.68 11.50 -1.23
CA ARG A 238 26.64 12.53 -0.80
C ARG A 238 28.03 11.92 -0.56
N GLY A 239 28.08 10.69 -0.06
CA GLY A 239 29.32 9.92 0.05
C GLY A 239 29.90 9.53 -1.32
N VAL A 240 29.07 9.07 -2.25
CA VAL A 240 29.46 8.67 -3.60
C VAL A 240 29.92 9.86 -4.47
N VAL A 241 29.27 11.02 -4.34
CA VAL A 241 29.60 12.25 -5.09
C VAL A 241 30.85 12.93 -4.52
N GLY A 242 31.01 12.93 -3.19
CA GLY A 242 32.11 13.61 -2.51
C GLY A 242 33.27 12.70 -2.10
N ASP A 243 33.37 11.48 -2.64
CA ASP A 243 34.37 10.45 -2.30
C ASP A 243 34.56 10.26 -0.78
N ASN A 244 33.45 10.21 -0.03
CA ASN A 244 33.44 10.14 1.43
C ASN A 244 32.90 8.79 1.92
N SER A 245 33.83 7.89 2.30
CA SER A 245 33.55 6.54 2.80
C SER A 245 32.73 6.53 4.08
N ALA A 246 32.95 7.49 4.99
CA ALA A 246 32.25 7.57 6.26
C ALA A 246 30.76 7.87 6.07
N LYS A 247 30.41 8.71 5.10
CA LYS A 247 29.00 9.01 4.76
C LYS A 247 28.27 7.80 4.16
N ILE A 248 28.93 7.01 3.32
CA ILE A 248 28.35 5.76 2.79
C ILE A 248 28.18 4.73 3.92
N ALA A 249 29.18 4.57 4.78
CA ALA A 249 29.10 3.69 5.95
C ALA A 249 27.97 4.11 6.89
N LEU A 250 27.85 5.41 7.20
CA LEU A 250 26.77 5.95 8.01
C LEU A 250 25.40 5.64 7.39
N ALA A 251 25.23 5.88 6.09
CA ALA A 251 23.98 5.56 5.40
C ALA A 251 23.65 4.06 5.47
N ARG A 252 24.63 3.18 5.20
CA ARG A 252 24.46 1.72 5.32
C ARG A 252 24.03 1.33 6.73
N ASP A 253 24.75 1.79 7.76
CA ASP A 253 24.54 1.36 9.14
C ASP A 253 23.22 1.90 9.70
N THR A 254 22.81 3.09 9.29
CA THR A 254 21.58 3.74 9.76
C THR A 254 20.31 3.29 9.03
N LEU A 255 20.43 2.41 8.03
CA LEU A 255 19.30 1.62 7.50
C LEU A 255 18.87 0.50 8.45
N SER A 256 19.78 -0.08 9.22
CA SER A 256 19.53 -1.25 10.08
C SER A 256 18.28 -1.11 10.97
N PRO A 257 18.01 0.05 11.62
CA PRO A 257 16.79 0.23 12.42
C PRO A 257 15.47 0.20 11.64
N VAL A 258 15.48 0.25 10.30
CA VAL A 258 14.28 0.16 9.46
C VAL A 258 13.78 -1.28 9.33
N PHE A 259 14.67 -2.27 9.44
CA PHE A 259 14.37 -3.66 9.10
C PHE A 259 13.56 -4.43 10.16
N PRO A 260 13.86 -4.30 11.47
CA PRO A 260 13.18 -5.08 12.50
C PRO A 260 11.67 -4.81 12.53
N TYR A 261 10.91 -5.84 12.89
CA TYR A 261 9.51 -5.66 13.20
C TYR A 261 9.32 -4.73 14.41
N VAL A 262 8.34 -3.84 14.31
CA VAL A 262 7.90 -2.98 15.42
C VAL A 262 6.66 -3.55 16.09
N THR A 263 6.41 -3.12 17.32
CA THR A 263 5.19 -3.47 18.09
C THR A 263 4.27 -2.27 18.31
N GLY A 264 4.69 -1.07 17.87
CA GLY A 264 3.96 0.18 17.92
C GLY A 264 4.66 1.25 17.06
N GLY A 265 3.91 2.26 16.60
CA GLY A 265 4.45 3.32 15.75
C GLY A 265 4.75 2.88 14.31
N ASP A 266 5.71 3.57 13.69
CA ASP A 266 6.08 3.41 12.28
C ASP A 266 6.89 2.14 12.01
N GLY A 267 6.57 1.44 10.92
CA GLY A 267 7.37 0.32 10.42
C GLY A 267 6.54 -0.91 10.03
N LEU A 268 7.26 -2.01 9.80
CA LEU A 268 6.71 -3.33 9.52
C LEU A 268 6.33 -4.07 10.80
N TYR A 269 5.22 -4.77 10.79
CA TYR A 269 4.77 -5.63 11.88
C TYR A 269 4.79 -7.09 11.45
N THR A 270 4.84 -8.01 12.44
CA THR A 270 4.93 -9.46 12.22
C THR A 270 3.72 -10.05 11.48
N ASP A 271 2.58 -9.35 11.46
CA ASP A 271 1.38 -9.77 10.73
C ASP A 271 1.33 -9.26 9.27
N GLY A 272 2.36 -8.54 8.83
CA GLY A 272 2.42 -7.89 7.52
C GLY A 272 1.85 -6.48 7.48
N SER A 273 1.44 -5.92 8.62
CA SER A 273 1.03 -4.52 8.68
C SER A 273 2.21 -3.59 8.39
N PHE A 274 1.93 -2.48 7.70
CA PHE A 274 2.87 -1.38 7.56
C PHE A 274 2.17 -0.07 7.96
N ILE A 275 2.74 0.59 8.97
CA ILE A 275 2.22 1.85 9.51
C ILE A 275 3.25 2.95 9.30
N GLN A 276 2.77 4.13 8.93
CA GLN A 276 3.55 5.36 8.95
C GLN A 276 2.70 6.46 9.59
N HIS A 277 3.35 7.52 10.08
CA HIS A 277 2.71 8.60 10.82
C HIS A 277 1.98 8.08 12.07
N THR A 278 2.61 7.09 12.72
CA THR A 278 2.24 6.46 13.99
C THR A 278 0.96 5.62 13.96
N THR A 279 -0.08 6.03 13.21
CA THR A 279 -1.44 5.47 13.31
C THR A 279 -2.08 5.15 11.96
N VAL A 280 -1.40 5.42 10.83
CA VAL A 280 -1.98 5.35 9.49
C VAL A 280 -1.51 4.09 8.75
N PRO A 281 -2.43 3.22 8.28
CA PRO A 281 -2.09 2.08 7.43
C PRO A 281 -1.61 2.56 6.06
N TYR A 282 -0.35 2.27 5.71
CA TYR A 282 0.35 3.02 4.65
C TYR A 282 1.14 2.20 3.63
N THR A 283 0.88 0.88 3.55
CA THR A 283 1.59 -0.05 2.66
C THR A 283 1.65 0.43 1.20
N GLY A 284 0.58 1.03 0.68
CA GLY A 284 0.42 1.40 -0.73
C GLY A 284 1.08 2.72 -1.15
N SER A 285 1.62 3.51 -0.22
CA SER A 285 2.29 4.78 -0.56
C SER A 285 3.58 5.01 0.23
N TYR A 286 3.56 5.27 1.55
CA TYR A 286 4.84 5.34 2.29
C TYR A 286 5.57 4.00 2.27
N GLY A 287 4.84 2.87 2.33
CA GLY A 287 5.43 1.55 2.12
C GLY A 287 6.05 1.39 0.72
N SER A 288 5.42 1.95 -0.31
CA SER A 288 5.98 1.98 -1.68
C SER A 288 7.30 2.76 -1.73
N VAL A 289 7.36 3.94 -1.09
CA VAL A 289 8.60 4.76 -1.00
C VAL A 289 9.70 3.98 -0.29
N MET A 290 9.40 3.38 0.88
CA MET A 290 10.36 2.58 1.62
C MET A 290 10.89 1.41 0.78
N LEU A 291 9.99 0.64 0.15
CA LEU A 291 10.35 -0.53 -0.65
C LEU A 291 11.24 -0.15 -1.84
N GLY A 292 10.90 0.92 -2.55
CA GLY A 292 11.68 1.42 -3.68
C GLY A 292 13.05 1.95 -3.25
N GLY A 293 13.11 2.74 -2.19
CA GLY A 293 14.35 3.30 -1.65
C GLY A 293 15.32 2.22 -1.16
N LEU A 294 14.81 1.20 -0.45
CA LEU A 294 15.60 0.05 -0.03
C LEU A 294 16.11 -0.75 -1.23
N GLY A 295 15.26 -1.00 -2.23
CA GLY A 295 15.68 -1.66 -3.47
C GLY A 295 16.83 -0.92 -4.17
N MET A 296 16.73 0.40 -4.28
CA MET A 296 17.77 1.24 -4.87
C MET A 296 19.07 1.20 -4.06
N LEU A 297 19.02 1.27 -2.73
CA LEU A 297 20.22 1.26 -1.88
C LEU A 297 20.88 -0.13 -1.80
N PHE A 298 20.08 -1.20 -1.73
CA PHE A 298 20.60 -2.57 -1.80
C PHE A 298 21.27 -2.81 -3.14
N ALA A 299 20.64 -2.38 -4.24
CA ALA A 299 21.23 -2.47 -5.55
C ALA A 299 22.49 -1.61 -5.66
N LEU A 300 22.51 -0.36 -5.21
CA LEU A 300 23.69 0.51 -5.24
C LEU A 300 24.88 -0.10 -4.50
N LEU A 301 24.67 -0.57 -3.28
CA LEU A 301 25.76 -0.99 -2.39
C LEU A 301 26.18 -2.46 -2.61
N ALA A 302 25.39 -3.26 -3.32
CA ALA A 302 25.73 -4.66 -3.57
C ALA A 302 27.10 -4.81 -4.27
N GLY A 303 27.96 -5.67 -3.71
CA GLY A 303 29.28 -5.95 -4.26
C GLY A 303 30.36 -4.91 -3.93
N SER A 304 30.04 -3.84 -3.20
CA SER A 304 31.04 -2.90 -2.67
C SER A 304 31.40 -3.22 -1.21
N SER A 305 32.43 -2.55 -0.70
CA SER A 305 32.85 -2.50 0.70
C SER A 305 31.75 -2.01 1.66
N TRP A 306 30.71 -1.36 1.12
CA TRP A 306 29.56 -0.87 1.89
C TRP A 306 28.27 -1.64 1.63
N ALA A 307 28.34 -2.86 1.08
CA ALA A 307 27.18 -3.72 0.93
C ALA A 307 26.39 -3.85 2.24
N VAL A 308 25.06 -3.81 2.15
CA VAL A 308 24.18 -4.03 3.32
C VAL A 308 24.21 -5.50 3.68
N THR A 309 24.91 -5.87 4.75
CA THR A 309 25.08 -7.25 5.21
C THR A 309 24.26 -7.61 6.45
N ASP A 310 23.47 -6.68 6.98
CA ASP A 310 22.55 -6.95 8.09
C ASP A 310 21.59 -8.09 7.70
N ALA A 311 21.49 -9.11 8.56
CA ALA A 311 20.63 -10.26 8.34
C ALA A 311 19.13 -9.89 8.39
N ASP A 312 18.77 -8.85 9.15
CA ASP A 312 17.39 -8.40 9.29
C ASP A 312 16.83 -7.82 7.98
N ARG A 313 17.67 -7.52 6.98
CA ARG A 313 17.19 -7.19 5.63
C ARG A 313 16.27 -8.28 5.04
N GLN A 314 16.38 -9.53 5.51
CA GLN A 314 15.48 -10.62 5.14
C GLN A 314 14.03 -10.34 5.54
N ILE A 315 13.79 -9.58 6.62
CA ILE A 315 12.43 -9.16 7.03
C ILE A 315 11.78 -8.30 5.93
N VAL A 316 12.55 -7.44 5.27
CA VAL A 316 12.08 -6.63 4.14
C VAL A 316 11.75 -7.51 2.93
N PHE A 317 12.57 -8.52 2.66
CA PHE A 317 12.31 -9.50 1.60
C PHE A 317 11.04 -10.30 1.88
N ASP A 318 10.88 -10.83 3.08
CA ASP A 318 9.69 -11.56 3.51
C ASP A 318 8.42 -10.68 3.43
N ALA A 319 8.56 -9.38 3.69
CA ALA A 319 7.46 -8.43 3.62
C ALA A 319 6.91 -8.24 2.20
N VAL A 320 7.65 -8.54 1.12
CA VAL A 320 7.10 -8.52 -0.26
C VAL A 320 5.82 -9.36 -0.35
N GLU A 321 5.83 -10.56 0.20
CA GLU A 321 4.70 -11.48 0.15
C GLU A 321 3.78 -11.39 1.38
N ASN A 322 4.30 -10.95 2.53
CA ASN A 322 3.52 -10.85 3.75
C ASN A 322 2.80 -9.49 3.89
N ALA A 323 3.34 -8.41 3.33
CA ALA A 323 2.82 -7.05 3.46
C ALA A 323 2.29 -6.47 2.14
N TRP A 324 3.04 -6.55 1.02
CA TRP A 324 2.60 -5.92 -0.24
C TRP A 324 1.69 -6.80 -1.11
N ALA A 325 2.09 -8.04 -1.39
CA ALA A 325 1.31 -8.95 -2.25
C ALA A 325 -0.16 -9.08 -1.83
N PRO A 326 -0.52 -9.10 -0.53
CA PRO A 326 -1.92 -9.14 -0.11
C PRO A 326 -2.74 -7.89 -0.47
N PHE A 327 -2.13 -6.76 -0.79
CA PHE A 327 -2.83 -5.55 -1.24
C PHE A 327 -2.66 -5.27 -2.74
N LEU A 328 -1.91 -6.11 -3.46
CA LEU A 328 -1.78 -6.04 -4.92
C LEU A 328 -2.80 -6.98 -5.59
N TYR A 329 -3.59 -6.44 -6.52
CA TYR A 329 -4.65 -7.17 -7.21
C TYR A 329 -4.70 -6.67 -8.64
N ASN A 330 -4.51 -7.52 -9.66
CA ASN A 330 -4.61 -7.09 -11.07
C ASN A 330 -3.93 -5.73 -11.39
N GLY A 331 -2.69 -5.55 -10.93
CA GLY A 331 -1.88 -4.35 -11.15
C GLY A 331 -2.11 -3.17 -10.19
N LEU A 332 -3.28 -3.08 -9.55
CA LEU A 332 -3.57 -2.03 -8.56
C LEU A 332 -3.03 -2.36 -7.18
N VAL A 333 -2.83 -1.32 -6.36
CA VAL A 333 -2.69 -1.42 -4.90
C VAL A 333 -3.95 -0.91 -4.22
N MET A 334 -4.53 -1.69 -3.31
CA MET A 334 -5.82 -1.36 -2.68
C MET A 334 -5.77 -0.04 -1.89
N ASP A 335 -6.79 0.80 -2.06
CA ASP A 335 -6.82 2.16 -1.48
C ASP A 335 -6.84 2.22 0.05
N GLY A 336 -7.35 1.18 0.72
CA GLY A 336 -7.42 1.12 2.18
C GLY A 336 -6.07 1.24 2.90
N VAL A 337 -4.96 1.07 2.18
CA VAL A 337 -3.57 1.19 2.70
C VAL A 337 -2.78 2.33 2.03
N SER A 338 -3.47 3.30 1.41
CA SER A 338 -2.84 4.41 0.67
C SER A 338 -2.92 5.76 1.40
N GLY A 339 -3.55 5.82 2.58
CA GLY A 339 -3.69 7.03 3.38
C GLY A 339 -4.31 8.19 2.59
N ARG A 340 -3.78 9.40 2.76
CA ARG A 340 -4.28 10.60 2.06
C ARG A 340 -4.04 10.58 0.54
N ALA A 341 -3.18 9.69 0.03
CA ALA A 341 -2.84 9.64 -1.39
C ALA A 341 -4.03 9.30 -2.31
N VAL A 342 -5.11 8.75 -1.75
CA VAL A 342 -6.36 8.49 -2.49
C VAL A 342 -6.99 9.76 -3.08
N SER A 343 -6.69 10.93 -2.53
CA SER A 343 -7.24 12.21 -2.99
C SER A 343 -6.39 12.94 -4.03
N ARG A 344 -5.26 12.36 -4.47
CA ARG A 344 -4.28 13.08 -5.31
C ARG A 344 -4.78 13.35 -6.72
N GLY A 345 -5.38 12.34 -7.35
CA GLY A 345 -5.98 12.48 -8.68
C GLY A 345 -5.12 13.27 -9.66
N ILE A 346 -5.72 14.27 -10.29
CA ILE A 346 -5.03 15.15 -11.25
C ILE A 346 -4.47 16.36 -10.50
N SER A 347 -3.14 16.54 -10.52
CA SER A 347 -2.50 17.75 -9.95
C SER A 347 -2.90 19.00 -10.74
N ALA A 348 -3.10 20.13 -10.05
CA ALA A 348 -3.34 21.42 -10.71
C ALA A 348 -2.12 21.92 -11.51
N SER A 349 -0.92 21.48 -11.14
CA SER A 349 0.35 21.86 -11.77
C SER A 349 0.85 20.85 -12.82
N ASP A 350 0.19 19.70 -12.99
CA ASP A 350 0.58 18.73 -14.01
C ASP A 350 0.00 19.11 -15.38
N ALA A 351 0.83 19.68 -16.24
CA ALA A 351 0.45 20.05 -17.61
C ALA A 351 -0.05 18.86 -18.45
N ARG A 352 0.32 17.62 -18.10
CA ARG A 352 -0.17 16.40 -18.79
C ARG A 352 -1.52 15.93 -18.28
N SER A 353 -2.02 16.51 -17.18
CA SER A 353 -3.29 16.15 -16.54
C SER A 353 -3.42 14.65 -16.23
N ILE A 354 -2.34 14.02 -15.77
CA ILE A 354 -2.35 12.60 -15.44
C ILE A 354 -3.05 12.40 -14.10
N GLN A 355 -4.10 11.58 -14.11
CA GLN A 355 -4.82 11.21 -12.89
C GLN A 355 -4.07 10.14 -12.12
N GLN A 356 -3.66 10.41 -10.89
CA GLN A 356 -3.19 9.37 -9.97
C GLN A 356 -4.37 8.55 -9.42
N ASP A 357 -4.21 7.23 -9.44
CA ASP A 357 -5.17 6.25 -8.95
C ASP A 357 -4.45 5.05 -8.32
N ASP A 358 -5.21 4.04 -7.91
CA ASP A 358 -4.75 2.79 -7.30
C ASP A 358 -3.85 1.96 -8.24
N HIS A 359 -4.07 1.98 -9.54
CA HIS A 359 -3.18 1.36 -10.54
C HIS A 359 -1.85 2.08 -10.66
N LEU A 360 -1.90 3.40 -10.86
CA LEU A 360 -0.71 4.23 -11.00
C LEU A 360 0.16 4.22 -9.74
N ARG A 361 -0.45 4.10 -8.55
CA ARG A 361 0.26 3.84 -7.29
C ARG A 361 0.84 2.42 -7.20
N GLY A 362 0.16 1.43 -7.78
CA GLY A 362 0.60 0.04 -7.81
C GLY A 362 1.84 -0.16 -8.67
N HIS A 363 1.89 0.38 -9.89
CA HIS A 363 2.96 0.10 -10.86
C HIS A 363 4.40 0.30 -10.33
N PRO A 364 4.73 1.39 -9.60
CA PRO A 364 6.05 1.53 -8.98
C PRO A 364 6.38 0.46 -7.93
N ILE A 365 5.37 -0.07 -7.21
CA ILE A 365 5.56 -1.17 -6.25
C ILE A 365 5.99 -2.43 -7.01
N LEU A 366 5.31 -2.76 -8.13
CA LEU A 366 5.69 -3.92 -8.96
C LEU A 366 7.14 -3.80 -9.43
N ALA A 367 7.56 -2.61 -9.88
CA ALA A 367 8.94 -2.38 -10.32
C ALA A 367 9.96 -2.48 -9.17
N SER A 368 9.58 -1.99 -7.98
CA SER A 368 10.41 -2.09 -6.76
C SER A 368 10.60 -3.55 -6.31
N ILE A 369 9.57 -4.38 -6.43
CA ILE A 369 9.65 -5.83 -6.15
C ILE A 369 10.67 -6.50 -7.08
N VAL A 370 10.64 -6.16 -8.39
CA VAL A 370 11.61 -6.70 -9.37
C VAL A 370 13.04 -6.25 -9.03
N LEU A 371 13.22 -4.99 -8.62
CA LEU A 371 14.54 -4.48 -8.23
C LEU A 371 15.06 -5.17 -6.97
N LEU A 372 14.24 -5.29 -5.93
CA LEU A 372 14.61 -5.99 -4.69
C LEU A 372 14.99 -7.46 -4.93
N GLY A 373 14.30 -8.12 -5.87
CA GLY A 373 14.60 -9.50 -6.25
C GLY A 373 16.05 -9.72 -6.71
N GLN A 374 16.75 -8.67 -7.18
CA GLN A 374 18.17 -8.77 -7.56
C GLN A 374 19.10 -9.01 -6.36
N GLY A 375 18.68 -8.61 -5.15
CA GLY A 375 19.42 -8.83 -3.89
C GLY A 375 18.89 -9.98 -3.04
N ALA A 376 17.76 -10.59 -3.43
CA ALA A 376 17.12 -11.70 -2.74
C ALA A 376 17.69 -13.07 -3.19
N SER A 377 17.21 -14.16 -2.60
CA SER A 377 17.56 -15.50 -3.08
C SER A 377 17.00 -15.75 -4.49
N ALA A 378 17.60 -16.68 -5.24
CA ALA A 378 17.13 -17.04 -6.58
C ALA A 378 15.67 -17.54 -6.59
N ALA A 379 15.25 -18.23 -5.53
CA ALA A 379 13.89 -18.72 -5.37
C ALA A 379 12.88 -17.58 -5.18
N GLU A 380 13.18 -16.63 -4.28
CA GLU A 380 12.35 -15.44 -4.07
C GLU A 380 12.25 -14.61 -5.34
N ASN A 381 13.38 -14.29 -5.98
CA ASN A 381 13.41 -13.51 -7.21
C ASN A 381 12.54 -14.14 -8.32
N THR A 382 12.66 -15.46 -8.52
CA THR A 382 11.86 -16.20 -9.50
C THR A 382 10.37 -16.08 -9.19
N ARG A 383 9.99 -16.31 -7.92
CA ARG A 383 8.59 -16.22 -7.48
C ARG A 383 8.04 -14.80 -7.63
N TRP A 384 8.79 -13.79 -7.23
CA TRP A 384 8.37 -12.39 -7.30
C TRP A 384 8.21 -11.90 -8.73
N ARG A 385 9.14 -12.24 -9.64
CA ARG A 385 8.98 -11.95 -11.07
C ARG A 385 7.72 -12.63 -11.64
N GLY A 386 7.41 -13.86 -11.21
CA GLY A 386 6.18 -14.56 -11.60
C GLY A 386 4.91 -13.87 -11.09
N LEU A 387 4.89 -13.43 -9.83
CA LEU A 387 3.78 -12.65 -9.25
C LEU A 387 3.58 -11.33 -10.00
N VAL A 388 4.67 -10.58 -10.22
CA VAL A 388 4.65 -9.32 -10.98
C VAL A 388 4.13 -9.54 -12.39
N LYS A 389 4.60 -10.56 -13.10
CA LYS A 389 4.09 -10.90 -14.44
C LYS A 389 2.60 -11.21 -14.42
N GLY A 390 2.13 -11.93 -13.41
CA GLY A 390 0.71 -12.22 -13.21
C GLY A 390 -0.12 -10.95 -13.00
N TRP A 391 0.28 -10.07 -12.09
CA TRP A 391 -0.43 -8.81 -11.83
C TRP A 391 -0.50 -7.94 -13.09
N MET A 392 0.60 -7.80 -13.83
CA MET A 392 0.63 -7.00 -15.06
C MET A 392 -0.26 -7.58 -16.17
N GLN A 393 -0.31 -8.91 -16.32
CA GLN A 393 -1.14 -9.55 -17.35
C GLN A 393 -2.64 -9.41 -17.07
N ARG A 394 -3.03 -9.31 -15.80
CA ARG A 394 -4.43 -9.14 -15.39
C ARG A 394 -4.84 -7.68 -15.22
N ASP A 395 -3.92 -6.73 -15.33
CA ASP A 395 -4.23 -5.31 -15.34
C ASP A 395 -4.79 -4.88 -16.71
N TYR A 396 -6.08 -5.13 -16.89
CA TYR A 396 -6.77 -4.80 -18.15
C TYR A 396 -7.35 -3.38 -18.16
N TYR A 397 -7.39 -2.70 -17.00
CA TYR A 397 -7.92 -1.34 -16.89
C TYR A 397 -6.85 -0.27 -17.15
N SER A 398 -5.66 -0.42 -16.57
CA SER A 398 -4.56 0.55 -16.68
C SER A 398 -3.23 -0.18 -16.83
N PRO A 399 -2.96 -0.86 -17.98
CA PRO A 399 -1.75 -1.66 -18.13
C PRO A 399 -0.46 -0.86 -17.84
N PRO A 400 0.53 -1.41 -17.11
CA PRO A 400 1.74 -0.68 -16.73
C PRO A 400 2.53 -0.11 -17.91
N MET A 401 2.48 -0.77 -19.08
CA MET A 401 3.16 -0.29 -20.30
C MET A 401 2.57 1.01 -20.85
N SER A 402 1.29 1.27 -20.57
CA SER A 402 0.60 2.49 -20.96
C SER A 402 0.63 3.56 -19.87
N ASN A 403 1.09 3.26 -18.65
CA ASN A 403 1.13 4.21 -17.54
C ASN A 403 2.05 5.42 -17.86
N PRO A 404 1.50 6.64 -18.03
CA PRO A 404 2.28 7.83 -18.38
C PRO A 404 3.09 8.44 -17.23
N SER A 405 2.82 8.01 -15.99
CA SER A 405 3.56 8.43 -14.79
C SER A 405 4.69 7.46 -14.40
N LEU A 406 4.76 6.27 -15.00
CA LEU A 406 5.80 5.30 -14.69
C LEU A 406 7.14 5.77 -15.27
N GLY A 407 8.13 5.96 -14.39
CA GLY A 407 9.49 6.33 -14.79
C GLY A 407 10.12 5.30 -15.72
N LEU A 408 11.03 5.76 -16.60
CA LEU A 408 11.66 4.95 -17.64
C LEU A 408 12.31 3.66 -17.11
N THR A 409 13.00 3.75 -15.96
CA THR A 409 13.69 2.61 -15.34
C THR A 409 12.72 1.56 -14.80
N SER A 410 11.65 2.01 -14.14
CA SER A 410 10.56 1.13 -13.68
C SER A 410 9.86 0.47 -14.87
N LEU A 411 9.59 1.23 -15.93
CA LEU A 411 9.03 0.70 -17.18
C LEU A 411 9.94 -0.36 -17.80
N ALA A 412 11.25 -0.12 -17.85
CA ALA A 412 12.23 -1.09 -18.37
C ALA A 412 12.26 -2.39 -17.55
N ARG A 413 12.27 -2.29 -16.21
CA ARG A 413 12.22 -3.47 -15.32
C ARG A 413 10.95 -4.30 -15.56
N LEU A 414 9.79 -3.64 -15.64
CA LEU A 414 8.52 -4.32 -15.88
C LEU A 414 8.45 -4.94 -17.28
N LYS A 415 8.90 -4.21 -18.32
CA LYS A 415 8.96 -4.74 -19.69
C LYS A 415 9.88 -5.96 -19.77
N GLY A 416 11.02 -5.92 -19.09
CA GLY A 416 11.93 -7.06 -19.00
C GLY A 416 11.28 -8.31 -18.39
N VAL A 417 10.43 -8.16 -17.37
CA VAL A 417 9.65 -9.28 -16.80
C VAL A 417 8.54 -9.73 -17.75
N GLN A 418 7.87 -8.79 -18.41
CA GLN A 418 6.79 -9.08 -19.36
C GLN A 418 7.29 -9.90 -20.56
N ASP A 419 8.45 -9.53 -21.12
CA ASP A 419 9.04 -10.15 -22.31
C ASP A 419 9.80 -11.44 -22.04
N ASP A 420 10.25 -11.65 -20.81
CA ASP A 420 11.01 -12.85 -20.43
C ASP A 420 10.12 -14.09 -20.47
N THR A 421 10.28 -14.91 -21.52
CA THR A 421 9.51 -16.14 -21.73
C THR A 421 9.84 -17.25 -20.74
N ALA A 422 10.95 -17.15 -20.00
CA ALA A 422 11.28 -18.09 -18.93
C ALA A 422 10.51 -17.81 -17.63
N VAL A 423 9.96 -16.59 -17.48
CA VAL A 423 9.11 -16.24 -16.33
C VAL A 423 7.67 -16.66 -16.60
N SER A 424 7.17 -17.61 -15.83
CA SER A 424 5.75 -17.97 -15.80
C SER A 424 4.98 -17.03 -14.89
N ALA A 425 3.83 -16.53 -15.38
CA ALA A 425 2.93 -15.74 -14.58
C ALA A 425 2.32 -16.58 -13.45
N ILE A 426 2.32 -16.02 -12.23
CA ILE A 426 1.73 -16.65 -11.05
C ILE A 426 0.35 -16.03 -10.78
N ALA A 427 -0.62 -16.89 -10.48
CA ALA A 427 -1.94 -16.47 -10.05
C ALA A 427 -1.87 -15.84 -8.65
N GLU A 428 -2.78 -14.91 -8.36
CA GLU A 428 -2.89 -14.39 -7.01
C GLU A 428 -3.31 -15.49 -6.03
N PRO A 429 -2.64 -15.60 -4.87
CA PRO A 429 -2.97 -16.64 -3.91
C PRO A 429 -4.35 -16.37 -3.30
N THR A 430 -5.21 -17.39 -3.33
CA THR A 430 -6.48 -17.38 -2.60
C THR A 430 -6.21 -17.52 -1.11
N GLY A 431 -6.99 -16.82 -0.30
CA GLY A 431 -6.93 -16.92 1.15
C GLY A 431 -7.43 -15.67 1.86
N HIS A 432 -7.32 -15.69 3.17
CA HIS A 432 -7.65 -14.58 4.05
C HIS A 432 -6.41 -14.12 4.81
N ARG A 433 -6.21 -12.80 4.88
CA ARG A 433 -5.15 -12.18 5.68
C ARG A 433 -5.78 -11.11 6.56
N LEU A 434 -5.56 -11.24 7.87
CA LEU A 434 -6.00 -10.29 8.87
C LEU A 434 -4.77 -9.58 9.44
N PHE A 435 -4.71 -8.27 9.26
CA PHE A 435 -3.64 -7.38 9.68
C PHE A 435 -4.10 -6.65 10.94
N THR A 436 -3.96 -7.32 12.08
CA THR A 436 -4.48 -6.87 13.36
C THR A 436 -3.81 -5.59 13.84
N HIS A 437 -2.55 -5.34 13.45
CA HIS A 437 -1.84 -4.12 13.83
C HIS A 437 -2.32 -2.88 13.11
N MET A 438 -2.80 -2.99 11.87
CA MET A 438 -3.29 -1.84 11.09
C MET A 438 -4.79 -1.85 10.80
N ALA A 439 -5.57 -2.68 11.51
CA ALA A 439 -7.02 -2.78 11.37
C ALA A 439 -7.47 -2.96 9.91
N ARG A 440 -6.81 -3.88 9.18
CA ARG A 440 -7.13 -4.23 7.79
C ARG A 440 -7.35 -5.73 7.64
N ALA A 441 -8.15 -6.10 6.66
CA ALA A 441 -8.24 -7.48 6.21
C ALA A 441 -8.32 -7.55 4.68
N THR A 442 -7.76 -8.60 4.10
CA THR A 442 -7.93 -8.93 2.69
C THR A 442 -8.46 -10.34 2.56
N HIS A 443 -9.31 -10.54 1.57
CA HIS A 443 -9.92 -11.83 1.31
C HIS A 443 -9.98 -12.06 -0.19
N ARG A 444 -9.31 -13.12 -0.65
CA ARG A 444 -9.25 -13.51 -2.06
C ARG A 444 -9.80 -14.91 -2.22
N ARG A 445 -10.68 -15.07 -3.20
CA ARG A 445 -11.22 -16.35 -3.64
C ARG A 445 -11.06 -16.43 -5.17
N PRO A 446 -11.24 -17.61 -5.78
CA PRO A 446 -11.25 -17.68 -7.24
C PRO A 446 -12.24 -16.67 -7.84
N GLY A 447 -11.74 -15.80 -8.71
CA GLY A 447 -12.56 -14.82 -9.43
C GLY A 447 -12.77 -13.46 -8.76
N TRP A 448 -12.38 -13.26 -7.49
CA TRP A 448 -12.63 -11.98 -6.80
C TRP A 448 -11.74 -11.73 -5.57
N ALA A 449 -11.66 -10.46 -5.20
CA ALA A 449 -11.01 -10.01 -3.97
C ALA A 449 -11.84 -8.95 -3.24
N ALA A 450 -11.67 -8.89 -1.93
CA ALA A 450 -12.20 -7.85 -1.07
C ALA A 450 -11.17 -7.37 -0.04
N SER A 451 -11.33 -6.13 0.41
CA SER A 451 -10.56 -5.52 1.49
C SER A 451 -11.48 -4.79 2.46
N ILE A 452 -11.23 -4.95 3.76
CA ILE A 452 -12.00 -4.31 4.83
C ILE A 452 -11.10 -3.29 5.55
N SER A 453 -11.57 -2.05 5.62
CA SER A 453 -10.90 -0.92 6.27
C SER A 453 -11.62 -0.53 7.56
N MET A 454 -10.95 -0.73 8.69
CA MET A 454 -11.47 -0.45 10.03
C MET A 454 -10.59 0.60 10.75
N ALA A 455 -11.00 0.99 11.94
CA ALA A 455 -10.28 1.91 12.82
C ALA A 455 -10.60 1.56 14.30
N ASP A 456 -9.62 1.78 15.18
CA ASP A 456 -9.69 1.55 16.63
C ASP A 456 -8.78 2.54 17.37
N ARG A 457 -8.57 2.40 18.68
CA ARG A 457 -7.72 3.34 19.43
C ARG A 457 -6.22 3.32 19.05
N ARG A 458 -5.80 2.41 18.18
CA ARG A 458 -4.44 2.25 17.66
C ARG A 458 -4.32 2.77 16.22
N ILE A 459 -5.43 2.82 15.49
CA ILE A 459 -5.48 3.12 14.05
C ILE A 459 -6.51 4.19 13.75
N THR A 460 -6.07 5.25 13.08
CA THR A 460 -6.91 6.41 12.79
C THR A 460 -8.10 6.08 11.89
N TYR A 461 -9.15 6.91 11.97
CA TYR A 461 -10.26 6.87 11.01
C TYR A 461 -9.78 7.08 9.57
N TYR A 462 -8.87 8.04 9.38
CA TYR A 462 -8.31 8.46 8.10
C TYR A 462 -7.15 9.43 8.35
N GLU A 463 -6.39 9.75 7.31
CA GLU A 463 -5.43 10.85 7.35
C GLU A 463 -5.85 11.98 6.41
N THR A 464 -5.84 13.20 6.92
CA THR A 464 -5.76 14.47 6.19
C THR A 464 -4.43 15.15 6.54
N GLY A 465 -3.89 15.97 5.64
CA GLY A 465 -2.64 16.70 5.86
C GLY A 465 -2.18 17.36 4.58
N ASN A 466 -1.51 18.52 4.68
CA ASN A 466 -1.12 19.34 3.52
C ASN A 466 -2.29 19.70 2.58
N GLY A 467 -3.52 19.75 3.10
CA GLY A 467 -4.72 19.97 2.29
C GLY A 467 -5.16 18.78 1.44
N GLU A 468 -4.61 17.58 1.64
CA GLU A 468 -5.02 16.33 0.99
C GLU A 468 -6.08 15.58 1.83
N ASN A 469 -6.95 14.83 1.16
CA ASN A 469 -7.98 13.93 1.71
C ASN A 469 -8.97 14.57 2.69
N LEU A 470 -9.41 15.78 2.38
CA LEU A 470 -10.25 16.62 3.27
C LEU A 470 -11.56 15.97 3.73
N ARG A 471 -12.06 14.95 3.02
CA ARG A 471 -13.35 14.28 3.27
C ARG A 471 -13.24 12.78 3.49
N GLY A 472 -12.08 12.28 3.91
CA GLY A 472 -11.83 10.86 4.14
C GLY A 472 -12.42 10.28 5.44
N TRP A 473 -13.18 11.07 6.21
CA TRP A 473 -13.62 10.79 7.59
C TRP A 473 -14.13 9.38 7.88
N HIS A 474 -14.80 8.76 6.91
CA HIS A 474 -15.50 7.49 7.08
C HIS A 474 -14.78 6.30 6.42
N THR A 475 -13.58 6.49 5.88
CA THR A 475 -12.80 5.41 5.22
C THR A 475 -12.38 4.30 6.18
N GLY A 476 -12.26 4.58 7.49
CA GLY A 476 -12.04 3.60 8.56
C GLY A 476 -13.32 3.11 9.27
N SER A 477 -14.52 3.47 8.80
CA SER A 477 -15.80 3.11 9.43
C SER A 477 -16.34 1.73 9.01
N GLY A 478 -15.45 0.80 8.68
CA GLY A 478 -15.80 -0.53 8.17
C GLY A 478 -16.07 -0.53 6.68
N MET A 479 -15.29 0.23 5.90
CA MET A 479 -15.44 0.29 4.45
C MET A 479 -15.04 -1.06 3.83
N LEU A 480 -15.91 -1.62 2.99
CA LEU A 480 -15.73 -2.89 2.28
C LEU A 480 -15.49 -2.63 0.79
N TYR A 481 -14.24 -2.77 0.38
CA TYR A 481 -13.82 -2.69 -1.02
C TYR A 481 -13.90 -4.07 -1.66
N TRP A 482 -14.28 -4.15 -2.94
CA TRP A 482 -14.26 -5.43 -3.66
C TRP A 482 -14.21 -5.29 -5.19
N TRP A 483 -13.57 -6.28 -5.81
CA TRP A 483 -13.26 -6.37 -7.23
C TRP A 483 -13.51 -7.79 -7.77
N GLY A 484 -13.81 -7.88 -9.07
CA GLY A 484 -13.73 -9.12 -9.82
C GLY A 484 -12.38 -9.31 -10.49
N ASP A 485 -12.07 -10.51 -10.95
CA ASP A 485 -10.83 -10.79 -11.69
C ASP A 485 -10.85 -10.20 -13.10
N THR A 486 -12.02 -10.08 -13.68
CA THR A 486 -12.30 -9.68 -15.06
C THR A 486 -13.31 -8.53 -15.15
N TYR A 487 -13.82 -8.05 -14.01
CA TYR A 487 -14.75 -6.94 -13.92
C TYR A 487 -14.42 -6.02 -12.72
N GLY A 488 -14.73 -4.73 -12.86
CA GLY A 488 -14.57 -3.75 -11.78
C GLY A 488 -13.12 -3.40 -11.42
N ASN A 489 -12.10 -3.76 -12.22
CA ASN A 489 -10.70 -3.42 -11.93
C ASN A 489 -10.48 -1.91 -11.76
N GLY A 490 -11.16 -1.06 -12.54
CA GLY A 490 -11.14 0.41 -12.41
C GLY A 490 -12.13 1.01 -11.40
N GLN A 491 -12.72 0.21 -10.50
CA GLN A 491 -13.83 0.64 -9.63
C GLN A 491 -13.53 1.90 -8.81
N TYR A 492 -12.32 1.95 -8.22
CA TYR A 492 -11.88 3.04 -7.35
C TYR A 492 -10.90 3.99 -8.08
N SER A 493 -10.50 3.64 -9.30
CA SER A 493 -9.65 4.42 -10.19
C SER A 493 -10.43 5.45 -10.99
N ASP A 494 -11.63 5.10 -11.48
CA ASP A 494 -12.40 5.92 -12.42
C ASP A 494 -13.12 7.10 -11.75
N ALA A 495 -12.34 8.07 -11.26
CA ALA A 495 -12.81 9.28 -10.58
C ALA A 495 -13.78 9.00 -9.42
N PHE A 496 -13.60 7.86 -8.72
CA PHE A 496 -14.41 7.48 -7.57
C PHE A 496 -14.33 8.52 -6.45
N TRP A 497 -13.12 8.76 -5.94
CA TRP A 497 -12.87 9.64 -4.79
C TRP A 497 -13.42 11.08 -4.91
N PRO A 498 -13.28 11.79 -6.04
CA PRO A 498 -13.81 13.15 -6.15
C PRO A 498 -15.33 13.20 -6.32
N THR A 499 -15.98 12.09 -6.71
CA THR A 499 -17.42 12.07 -7.07
C THR A 499 -18.29 11.25 -6.12
N VAL A 500 -17.73 10.40 -5.26
CA VAL A 500 -18.48 9.56 -4.31
C VAL A 500 -19.08 10.42 -3.18
N ASP A 501 -20.28 10.06 -2.70
CA ASP A 501 -20.80 10.60 -1.43
C ASP A 501 -19.95 10.04 -0.26
N PRO A 502 -19.15 10.88 0.45
CA PRO A 502 -18.27 10.40 1.51
C PRO A 502 -19.03 9.85 2.72
N TYR A 503 -20.33 10.13 2.85
CA TYR A 503 -21.18 9.60 3.92
C TYR A 503 -21.82 8.25 3.58
N ARG A 504 -21.61 7.75 2.36
CA ARG A 504 -22.13 6.47 1.89
C ARG A 504 -21.03 5.63 1.25
N LEU A 505 -19.85 5.56 1.84
CA LEU A 505 -18.82 4.64 1.35
C LEU A 505 -19.30 3.17 1.51
N PRO A 506 -18.99 2.26 0.59
CA PRO A 506 -19.50 0.89 0.62
C PRO A 506 -19.15 0.19 1.94
N GLY A 507 -20.14 -0.43 2.59
CA GLY A 507 -20.00 -1.20 3.83
C GLY A 507 -20.04 -0.39 5.14
N ILE A 508 -19.94 0.94 5.10
CA ILE A 508 -19.86 1.73 6.35
C ILE A 508 -21.20 1.78 7.10
N THR A 509 -21.13 2.15 8.38
CA THR A 509 -22.27 2.71 9.11
C THR A 509 -21.90 4.13 9.52
N ALA A 510 -22.72 5.13 9.22
CA ALA A 510 -22.40 6.53 9.47
C ALA A 510 -23.63 7.35 9.87
N SER A 511 -23.38 8.34 10.74
CA SER A 511 -24.32 9.42 11.02
C SER A 511 -24.31 10.40 9.86
N ARG A 512 -25.46 10.97 9.49
CA ARG A 512 -25.56 12.04 8.49
C ARG A 512 -25.26 13.42 9.07
N LYS A 513 -24.74 13.48 10.30
CA LYS A 513 -24.18 14.70 10.89
C LYS A 513 -23.11 15.28 9.97
N ALA A 514 -23.28 16.54 9.59
CA ALA A 514 -22.30 17.24 8.77
C ALA A 514 -20.96 17.35 9.51
N LEU A 515 -19.88 16.96 8.81
CA LEU A 515 -18.50 17.13 9.23
C LEU A 515 -17.85 18.21 8.37
N ALA A 516 -17.01 19.04 9.00
CA ALA A 516 -16.19 20.02 8.31
C ALA A 516 -15.05 19.31 7.55
N ASP A 517 -14.59 19.92 6.45
CA ASP A 517 -13.35 19.50 5.78
C ASP A 517 -12.21 19.40 6.80
N ALA A 518 -11.44 18.32 6.73
CA ALA A 518 -10.38 17.96 7.67
C ALA A 518 -10.83 17.73 9.14
N ALA A 519 -12.12 17.50 9.42
CA ALA A 519 -12.58 17.13 10.75
C ALA A 519 -11.80 15.93 11.32
N GLY A 520 -11.44 15.99 12.61
CA GLY A 520 -10.60 15.00 13.26
C GLY A 520 -9.11 15.36 13.32
N GLY A 521 -8.68 16.42 12.63
CA GLY A 521 -7.31 16.93 12.68
C GLY A 521 -6.34 16.17 11.77
N ASP A 522 -5.23 16.85 11.47
CA ASP A 522 -4.22 16.38 10.52
C ASP A 522 -3.40 15.20 11.07
N TRP A 523 -2.72 14.49 10.15
CA TRP A 523 -1.71 13.46 10.44
C TRP A 523 -2.23 12.30 11.29
N GLY A 524 -3.48 11.89 11.05
CA GLY A 524 -4.08 10.74 11.74
C GLY A 524 -4.39 10.97 13.22
N ALA A 525 -4.56 12.24 13.63
CA ALA A 525 -4.75 12.62 15.04
C ALA A 525 -5.99 12.01 15.72
N SER A 526 -7.05 11.71 14.97
CA SER A 526 -8.28 11.15 15.52
C SER A 526 -8.35 9.62 15.38
N MET A 527 -8.39 8.94 16.52
CA MET A 527 -8.64 7.50 16.63
C MET A 527 -9.94 7.26 17.41
N PRO A 528 -10.80 6.30 17.02
CA PRO A 528 -11.95 5.93 17.83
C PRO A 528 -11.50 5.32 19.17
N ASP A 529 -12.10 5.78 20.26
CA ASP A 529 -11.85 5.21 21.60
C ASP A 529 -12.60 3.89 21.80
N VAL A 530 -12.12 2.84 21.11
CA VAL A 530 -12.64 1.47 21.11
C VAL A 530 -11.49 0.47 20.94
N ASN A 531 -11.58 -0.69 21.58
CA ASN A 531 -10.54 -1.73 21.53
C ASN A 531 -10.90 -2.92 20.64
N TRP A 532 -12.19 -3.29 20.60
CA TRP A 532 -12.62 -4.52 19.93
C TRP A 532 -12.69 -4.27 18.42
N VAL A 533 -11.56 -4.48 17.75
CA VAL A 533 -11.42 -4.49 16.29
C VAL A 533 -10.40 -5.54 15.91
N GLY A 534 -10.77 -6.43 15.00
CA GLY A 534 -9.97 -7.60 14.64
C GLY A 534 -10.85 -8.80 14.29
N GLY A 535 -10.36 -10.02 14.52
CA GLY A 535 -11.07 -11.22 14.12
C GLY A 535 -10.25 -12.50 14.30
N ALA A 536 -10.83 -13.63 13.90
CA ALA A 536 -10.21 -14.93 13.88
C ALA A 536 -10.26 -15.53 12.46
N THR A 537 -9.17 -16.18 12.04
CA THR A 537 -9.05 -16.76 10.69
C THR A 537 -8.20 -18.01 10.66
N ASP A 538 -8.61 -18.99 9.87
CA ASP A 538 -7.79 -20.16 9.55
C ASP A 538 -6.79 -19.90 8.40
N GLY A 539 -6.84 -18.72 7.77
CA GLY A 539 -6.09 -18.33 6.59
C GLY A 539 -6.84 -18.49 5.27
N GLN A 540 -8.08 -19.00 5.29
CA GLN A 540 -8.95 -19.15 4.12
C GLN A 540 -10.28 -18.41 4.33
N ARG A 541 -10.91 -18.61 5.48
CA ARG A 541 -12.17 -17.94 5.90
C ARG A 541 -11.92 -17.14 7.17
N ALA A 542 -12.86 -16.29 7.56
CA ALA A 542 -12.70 -15.45 8.74
C ALA A 542 -14.01 -15.01 9.38
N ALA A 543 -13.96 -14.76 10.70
CA ALA A 543 -14.92 -13.97 11.44
C ALA A 543 -14.22 -12.68 11.91
N ILE A 544 -14.68 -11.52 11.44
CA ILE A 544 -14.04 -10.22 11.64
C ILE A 544 -15.09 -9.28 12.21
N GLY A 545 -14.71 -8.33 13.06
CA GLY A 545 -15.61 -7.27 13.45
C GLY A 545 -14.91 -5.99 13.89
N GLN A 546 -15.71 -4.92 13.89
CA GLN A 546 -15.37 -3.61 14.39
C GLN A 546 -16.42 -3.14 15.37
N TYR A 547 -16.01 -2.79 16.59
CA TYR A 547 -16.78 -1.91 17.44
C TYR A 547 -16.58 -0.49 16.93
N LEU A 548 -17.54 -0.02 16.14
CA LEU A 548 -17.52 1.31 15.55
C LEU A 548 -17.92 2.36 16.58
N LYS A 549 -17.15 3.45 16.62
CA LYS A 549 -17.53 4.75 17.16
C LYS A 549 -17.38 5.77 16.02
N GLY A 550 -18.36 6.64 15.79
CA GLY A 550 -18.30 7.61 14.69
C GLY A 550 -17.37 8.80 15.00
N LEU A 551 -16.63 9.28 13.98
CA LEU A 551 -15.82 10.49 14.11
C LEU A 551 -16.70 11.70 14.47
N GLN A 552 -16.38 12.39 15.56
CA GLN A 552 -17.15 13.53 16.08
C GLN A 552 -18.67 13.28 16.16
N SER A 553 -19.06 12.03 16.37
CA SER A 553 -20.44 11.56 16.40
C SER A 553 -20.66 10.73 17.66
N THR A 554 -21.90 10.72 18.15
CA THR A 554 -22.33 9.82 19.23
C THR A 554 -22.62 8.40 18.75
N LEU A 555 -22.54 8.15 17.43
CA LEU A 555 -22.79 6.85 16.81
C LEU A 555 -21.89 5.76 17.42
N LEU A 556 -22.54 4.67 17.82
CA LEU A 556 -21.92 3.40 18.17
C LEU A 556 -22.58 2.28 17.35
N ALA A 557 -21.80 1.30 16.90
CA ALA A 557 -22.33 0.11 16.24
C ALA A 557 -21.39 -1.10 16.38
N LYS A 558 -21.96 -2.30 16.34
CA LYS A 558 -21.23 -3.57 16.23
C LYS A 558 -21.34 -4.08 14.80
N LYS A 559 -20.23 -4.10 14.06
CA LYS A 559 -20.19 -4.53 12.67
C LYS A 559 -19.37 -5.81 12.58
N SER A 560 -19.90 -6.82 11.90
CA SER A 560 -19.21 -8.09 11.66
C SER A 560 -19.22 -8.47 10.19
N TRP A 561 -18.13 -9.07 9.74
CA TRP A 561 -17.97 -9.66 8.41
C TRP A 561 -17.53 -11.12 8.57
N PHE A 562 -18.27 -12.03 7.95
CA PHE A 562 -17.90 -13.44 7.85
C PHE A 562 -17.50 -13.72 6.40
N CYS A 563 -16.19 -13.84 6.17
CA CYS A 563 -15.60 -14.04 4.85
C CYS A 563 -15.56 -15.55 4.54
N LEU A 564 -16.32 -15.98 3.52
CA LEU A 564 -16.55 -17.37 3.16
C LEU A 564 -15.96 -17.69 1.76
N ASP A 565 -16.33 -18.82 1.17
CA ASP A 565 -15.70 -19.25 -0.09
C ASP A 565 -16.14 -18.45 -1.31
N ASP A 566 -17.37 -17.94 -1.32
CA ASP A 566 -17.98 -17.18 -2.42
C ASP A 566 -18.83 -16.00 -1.96
N ALA A 567 -18.79 -15.69 -0.66
CA ALA A 567 -19.69 -14.73 -0.04
C ALA A 567 -19.02 -14.00 1.13
N ILE A 568 -19.51 -12.79 1.42
CA ILE A 568 -19.25 -12.11 2.69
C ILE A 568 -20.59 -11.83 3.35
N VAL A 569 -20.83 -12.44 4.52
CA VAL A 569 -22.01 -12.14 5.33
C VAL A 569 -21.70 -10.96 6.24
N CYS A 570 -22.52 -9.91 6.15
CA CYS A 570 -22.35 -8.64 6.84
C CYS A 570 -23.47 -8.47 7.88
N LEU A 571 -23.10 -8.40 9.16
CA LEU A 571 -24.04 -8.16 10.26
C LEU A 571 -23.75 -6.81 10.92
N GLY A 572 -24.82 -6.12 11.32
CA GLY A 572 -24.78 -4.91 12.12
C GLY A 572 -25.80 -4.98 13.24
N ALA A 573 -25.41 -4.60 14.47
CA ALA A 573 -26.30 -4.55 15.62
C ALA A 573 -25.82 -3.49 16.63
N GLY A 574 -26.64 -3.22 17.65
CA GLY A 574 -26.31 -2.21 18.67
C GLY A 574 -26.16 -0.81 18.08
N ILE A 575 -26.75 -0.55 16.90
CA ILE A 575 -26.62 0.72 16.20
C ILE A 575 -27.42 1.75 16.98
N LYS A 576 -26.70 2.68 17.59
CA LYS A 576 -27.28 3.74 18.41
C LYS A 576 -26.58 5.07 18.20
N CYS A 577 -27.34 6.15 18.20
CA CYS A 577 -26.85 7.50 17.98
C CYS A 577 -27.80 8.50 18.60
N SER A 578 -27.30 9.67 18.99
CA SER A 578 -28.07 10.80 19.50
C SER A 578 -27.66 12.12 18.85
N ASP A 579 -27.14 12.08 17.61
CA ASP A 579 -26.68 13.26 16.87
C ASP A 579 -27.83 14.15 16.34
N GLY A 580 -29.09 13.70 16.43
CA GLY A 580 -30.24 14.39 15.85
C GLY A 580 -30.34 14.28 14.33
N THR A 581 -29.56 13.39 13.71
CA THR A 581 -29.58 13.14 12.26
C THR A 581 -29.81 11.66 11.95
N ALA A 582 -30.14 11.36 10.70
CA ALA A 582 -30.30 9.97 10.25
C ALA A 582 -28.98 9.19 10.37
N VAL A 583 -29.08 7.90 10.69
CA VAL A 583 -27.96 6.96 10.64
C VAL A 583 -28.21 5.98 9.51
N GLU A 584 -27.19 5.75 8.68
CA GLU A 584 -27.29 4.88 7.52
C GLU A 584 -26.23 3.76 7.59
N SER A 585 -26.56 2.59 7.05
CA SER A 585 -25.57 1.57 6.72
C SER A 585 -25.58 1.29 5.23
N THR A 586 -24.47 1.59 4.57
CA THR A 586 -24.35 1.46 3.12
C THR A 586 -24.08 0.01 2.75
N VAL A 587 -25.04 -0.61 2.07
CA VAL A 587 -24.88 -1.95 1.50
C VAL A 587 -23.91 -1.89 0.31
N GLU A 588 -24.08 -0.88 -0.56
CA GLU A 588 -23.20 -0.61 -1.69
C GLU A 588 -23.31 0.86 -2.13
N ASN A 589 -22.25 1.42 -2.70
CA ASN A 589 -22.21 2.67 -3.45
C ASN A 589 -21.27 2.49 -4.66
N ARG A 590 -21.80 1.84 -5.70
CA ARG A 590 -21.02 1.40 -6.86
C ARG A 590 -20.95 2.52 -7.90
N ASN A 591 -19.74 2.98 -8.20
CA ASN A 591 -19.43 3.76 -9.40
C ASN A 591 -19.74 2.92 -10.66
N LEU A 592 -20.58 3.46 -11.55
CA LEU A 592 -20.99 2.84 -12.81
C LEU A 592 -20.38 3.56 -14.03
N GLY A 593 -19.34 4.36 -13.80
CA GLY A 593 -18.68 5.15 -14.82
C GLY A 593 -19.51 6.34 -15.29
N PRO A 594 -19.10 7.00 -16.39
CA PRO A 594 -19.80 8.17 -16.93
C PRO A 594 -21.13 7.80 -17.64
N THR A 595 -21.30 6.55 -18.09
CA THR A 595 -22.48 6.13 -18.88
C THR A 595 -23.59 5.53 -18.02
N GLY A 596 -23.26 4.72 -17.00
CA GLY A 596 -24.21 4.20 -16.03
C GLY A 596 -25.29 3.27 -16.60
N SER A 597 -24.96 2.46 -17.61
CA SER A 597 -25.93 1.55 -18.27
C SER A 597 -26.13 0.21 -17.56
N THR A 598 -25.47 0.00 -16.42
CA THR A 598 -25.51 -1.26 -15.66
C THR A 598 -26.91 -1.58 -15.14
N SER A 599 -27.42 -2.77 -15.43
CA SER A 599 -28.73 -3.23 -14.94
C SER A 599 -28.75 -3.35 -13.41
N PHE A 600 -29.90 -3.09 -12.82
CA PHE A 600 -30.17 -3.34 -11.40
C PHE A 600 -31.47 -4.13 -11.30
N THR A 601 -31.42 -5.29 -10.66
CA THR A 601 -32.57 -6.18 -10.51
C THR A 601 -32.81 -6.42 -9.03
N VAL A 602 -34.06 -6.33 -8.59
CA VAL A 602 -34.47 -6.62 -7.21
C VAL A 602 -35.62 -7.62 -7.29
N ASP A 603 -35.46 -8.78 -6.65
CA ASP A 603 -36.46 -9.86 -6.64
C ASP A 603 -37.02 -10.21 -8.03
N GLY A 604 -36.14 -10.26 -9.03
CA GLY A 604 -36.47 -10.57 -10.43
C GLY A 604 -36.98 -9.39 -11.25
N ALA A 605 -37.30 -8.25 -10.62
CA ALA A 605 -37.76 -7.04 -11.31
C ALA A 605 -36.58 -6.10 -11.64
N THR A 606 -36.38 -5.82 -12.92
CA THR A 606 -35.42 -4.81 -13.37
C THR A 606 -35.90 -3.40 -13.01
N LYS A 607 -35.02 -2.62 -12.38
CA LYS A 607 -35.27 -1.24 -11.98
C LYS A 607 -34.86 -0.25 -13.09
N PRO A 608 -35.46 0.95 -13.14
CA PRO A 608 -35.15 1.97 -14.13
C PRO A 608 -33.65 2.30 -14.24
N LEU A 609 -33.23 2.65 -15.46
CA LEU A 609 -31.89 3.15 -15.78
C LEU A 609 -31.81 4.69 -15.76
N THR A 610 -32.87 5.37 -15.31
CA THR A 610 -32.93 6.84 -15.28
C THR A 610 -32.09 7.42 -14.16
N TYR A 611 -31.58 8.63 -14.38
CA TYR A 611 -30.82 9.41 -13.43
C TYR A 611 -31.51 10.79 -13.27
N PRO A 612 -32.09 11.13 -12.11
CA PRO A 612 -32.16 10.30 -10.89
C PRO A 612 -33.21 9.18 -10.98
N TRP A 613 -33.01 8.14 -10.18
CA TRP A 613 -34.05 7.20 -9.77
C TRP A 613 -33.83 6.87 -8.29
N SER A 614 -34.90 6.67 -7.54
CA SER A 614 -34.81 6.21 -6.15
C SER A 614 -36.04 5.41 -5.75
N GLU A 615 -35.87 4.41 -4.90
CA GLU A 615 -36.95 3.58 -4.39
C GLU A 615 -36.64 3.08 -2.96
N THR A 616 -37.68 2.97 -2.12
CA THR A 616 -37.61 2.20 -0.87
C THR A 616 -38.08 0.78 -1.17
N LEU A 617 -37.14 -0.16 -1.23
CA LEU A 617 -37.38 -1.57 -1.51
C LEU A 617 -37.80 -2.28 -0.22
N THR A 618 -39.11 -2.46 -0.02
CA THR A 618 -39.65 -3.12 1.19
C THR A 618 -39.70 -4.64 1.03
N GLY A 619 -39.20 -5.37 2.03
CA GLY A 619 -39.21 -6.83 2.02
C GLY A 619 -38.35 -7.45 0.92
N ALA A 620 -37.33 -6.72 0.44
CA ALA A 620 -36.45 -7.19 -0.61
C ALA A 620 -35.68 -8.42 -0.14
N MET A 621 -35.70 -9.50 -0.93
CA MET A 621 -34.98 -10.75 -0.59
C MET A 621 -33.58 -10.74 -1.21
N TRP A 622 -33.45 -10.18 -2.41
CA TRP A 622 -32.15 -10.01 -3.05
C TRP A 622 -32.14 -8.87 -4.06
N ALA A 623 -30.93 -8.40 -4.35
CA ALA A 623 -30.65 -7.43 -5.39
C ALA A 623 -29.39 -7.84 -6.18
N HIS A 624 -29.29 -7.43 -7.44
CA HIS A 624 -28.15 -7.75 -8.30
C HIS A 624 -27.79 -6.56 -9.16
N ILE A 625 -26.48 -6.26 -9.21
CA ILE A 625 -25.88 -5.23 -10.06
C ILE A 625 -25.21 -5.96 -11.24
N GLY A 626 -25.68 -5.70 -12.46
CA GLY A 626 -25.18 -6.33 -13.68
C GLY A 626 -23.66 -6.24 -13.84
N GLY A 627 -23.01 -7.35 -14.19
CA GLY A 627 -21.56 -7.40 -14.40
C GLY A 627 -20.72 -7.14 -13.14
N HIS A 628 -21.33 -7.21 -11.96
CA HIS A 628 -20.68 -6.89 -10.68
C HIS A 628 -20.93 -7.98 -9.64
N GLY A 629 -22.16 -8.14 -9.18
CA GLY A 629 -22.45 -9.11 -8.12
C GLY A 629 -23.84 -8.99 -7.50
N GLY A 630 -24.12 -9.96 -6.65
CA GLY A 630 -25.39 -10.13 -5.95
C GLY A 630 -25.35 -9.70 -4.49
N TYR A 631 -26.54 -9.42 -3.97
CA TYR A 631 -26.80 -9.08 -2.58
C TYR A 631 -28.01 -9.88 -2.11
N VAL A 632 -27.90 -10.57 -0.98
CA VAL A 632 -29.01 -11.31 -0.35
C VAL A 632 -29.32 -10.68 1.00
N PHE A 633 -30.60 -10.55 1.31
CA PHE A 633 -31.11 -10.01 2.57
C PHE A 633 -31.81 -11.14 3.34
N PRO A 634 -31.12 -11.82 4.28
CA PRO A 634 -31.69 -12.96 4.99
C PRO A 634 -32.97 -12.58 5.76
N GLY A 635 -34.09 -13.23 5.44
CA GLY A 635 -35.41 -12.93 6.02
C GLY A 635 -36.12 -11.70 5.44
N GLY A 636 -35.55 -11.07 4.41
CA GLY A 636 -36.07 -9.85 3.79
C GLY A 636 -35.63 -8.58 4.52
N ALA A 637 -35.42 -7.49 3.78
CA ALA A 637 -35.04 -6.20 4.36
C ALA A 637 -35.76 -5.02 3.69
N THR A 638 -35.88 -3.92 4.43
CA THR A 638 -36.22 -2.62 3.84
C THR A 638 -34.93 -1.88 3.51
N VAL A 639 -34.66 -1.70 2.21
CA VAL A 639 -33.43 -1.09 1.69
C VAL A 639 -33.79 0.06 0.79
N LYS A 640 -33.17 1.22 0.97
CA LYS A 640 -33.28 2.32 0.01
C LYS A 640 -32.25 2.11 -1.09
N ALA A 641 -32.65 2.37 -2.33
CA ALA A 641 -31.78 2.33 -3.48
C ALA A 641 -31.92 3.60 -4.30
N GLN A 642 -30.83 4.09 -4.87
CA GLN A 642 -30.86 5.23 -5.78
C GLN A 642 -29.82 5.15 -6.89
N ARG A 643 -30.17 5.71 -8.04
CA ARG A 643 -29.27 6.08 -9.12
C ARG A 643 -29.16 7.59 -9.18
N GLU A 644 -27.94 8.09 -9.23
CA GLU A 644 -27.68 9.51 -9.39
C GLU A 644 -26.40 9.76 -10.18
N ALA A 645 -26.35 10.89 -10.86
CA ALA A 645 -25.12 11.42 -11.46
C ALA A 645 -24.52 12.41 -10.46
N ARG A 646 -23.24 12.21 -10.11
CA ARG A 646 -22.52 13.05 -9.14
C ARG A 646 -21.41 13.80 -9.86
N ASP A 647 -21.43 15.11 -9.73
CA ASP A 647 -20.34 15.99 -10.12
C ASP A 647 -19.35 16.13 -8.97
N GLY A 648 -18.07 16.13 -9.31
CA GLY A 648 -16.97 16.17 -8.35
C GLY A 648 -15.71 16.79 -8.94
N LYS A 649 -14.84 17.32 -8.07
CA LYS A 649 -13.55 17.89 -8.45
C LYS A 649 -12.49 17.34 -7.52
N TRP A 650 -11.32 17.04 -8.06
CA TRP A 650 -10.18 16.65 -7.21
C TRP A 650 -9.82 17.77 -6.23
N SER A 651 -9.93 19.04 -6.66
CA SER A 651 -9.73 20.22 -5.80
C SER A 651 -10.62 20.27 -4.55
N THR A 652 -11.78 19.60 -4.57
CA THR A 652 -12.72 19.54 -3.44
C THR A 652 -12.20 18.67 -2.29
N ILE A 653 -11.39 17.67 -2.60
CA ILE A 653 -10.81 16.76 -1.61
C ILE A 653 -9.29 16.93 -1.45
N ASN A 654 -8.67 17.73 -2.32
CA ASN A 654 -7.24 18.02 -2.29
C ASN A 654 -6.95 19.42 -2.84
N LYS A 655 -6.48 20.35 -1.97
CA LYS A 655 -6.26 21.76 -2.34
C LYS A 655 -5.28 21.96 -3.51
N GLY A 656 -4.31 21.06 -3.71
CA GLY A 656 -3.32 21.13 -4.79
C GLY A 656 -3.76 20.51 -6.12
N SER A 657 -5.00 20.04 -6.23
CA SER A 657 -5.48 19.27 -7.38
C SER A 657 -6.40 20.06 -8.32
N SER A 658 -6.63 19.52 -9.51
CA SER A 658 -7.40 20.14 -10.58
C SER A 658 -8.83 20.50 -10.19
N THR A 659 -9.29 21.66 -10.68
CA THR A 659 -10.65 22.20 -10.50
C THR A 659 -11.63 21.74 -11.57
N THR A 660 -11.19 20.90 -12.52
CA THR A 660 -12.05 20.32 -13.57
C THR A 660 -13.16 19.49 -12.94
N THR A 661 -14.41 19.79 -13.31
CA THR A 661 -15.58 19.00 -12.90
C THR A 661 -15.59 17.67 -13.66
N LEU A 662 -15.71 16.57 -12.92
CA LEU A 662 -15.88 15.21 -13.40
C LEU A 662 -17.27 14.72 -12.99
N ASN A 663 -17.93 13.97 -13.87
CA ASN A 663 -19.24 13.36 -13.59
C ASN A 663 -19.14 11.83 -13.57
N ARG A 664 -19.67 11.19 -12.53
CA ARG A 664 -19.83 9.73 -12.47
C ARG A 664 -21.22 9.35 -12.00
N LYS A 665 -21.73 8.25 -12.55
CA LYS A 665 -23.04 7.72 -12.20
C LYS A 665 -22.88 6.64 -11.15
N TYR A 666 -23.74 6.66 -10.15
CA TYR A 666 -23.69 5.71 -9.03
C TYR A 666 -24.99 4.95 -8.90
N LEU A 667 -24.88 3.71 -8.43
CA LEU A 667 -25.98 2.98 -7.81
C LEU A 667 -25.64 2.78 -6.33
N THR A 668 -26.46 3.33 -5.46
CA THR A 668 -26.28 3.27 -4.00
C THR A 668 -27.44 2.49 -3.38
N MET A 669 -27.12 1.58 -2.46
CA MET A 669 -28.07 0.84 -1.63
C MET A 669 -27.71 1.01 -0.16
N TRP A 670 -28.68 1.31 0.69
CA TRP A 670 -28.44 1.48 2.12
C TRP A 670 -29.67 1.14 2.96
N VAL A 671 -29.39 0.76 4.21
CA VAL A 671 -30.39 0.65 5.27
C VAL A 671 -30.44 2.00 6.00
N ASP A 672 -31.64 2.57 6.12
CA ASP A 672 -31.90 3.79 6.89
C ASP A 672 -32.39 3.39 8.28
N HIS A 673 -31.60 3.71 9.31
CA HIS A 673 -31.90 3.40 10.71
C HIS A 673 -32.73 4.50 11.39
N GLY A 674 -33.12 5.54 10.63
CA GLY A 674 -33.84 6.70 11.13
C GLY A 674 -32.96 7.64 11.96
N THR A 675 -33.61 8.65 12.55
CA THR A 675 -32.98 9.61 13.45
C THR A 675 -32.89 9.04 14.86
N ASN A 676 -31.71 9.18 15.48
CA ASN A 676 -31.44 8.72 16.84
C ASN A 676 -31.84 7.25 17.11
N PRO A 677 -31.34 6.27 16.33
CA PRO A 677 -31.59 4.88 16.62
C PRO A 677 -31.08 4.52 18.03
N VAL A 678 -31.71 3.53 18.67
CA VAL A 678 -31.37 3.08 20.03
C VAL A 678 -30.75 1.68 20.07
N ASN A 679 -31.12 0.81 19.14
CA ASN A 679 -30.62 -0.56 19.01
C ASN A 679 -30.95 -1.13 17.62
N ALA A 680 -30.69 -0.34 16.57
CA ALA A 680 -30.97 -0.77 15.20
C ALA A 680 -29.98 -1.85 14.73
N SER A 681 -30.33 -2.56 13.67
CA SER A 681 -29.55 -3.66 13.13
C SER A 681 -29.71 -3.78 11.61
N TYR A 682 -28.80 -4.51 10.97
CA TYR A 682 -28.93 -4.94 9.57
C TYR A 682 -28.29 -6.32 9.39
N ALA A 683 -28.70 -7.01 8.33
CA ALA A 683 -28.05 -8.22 7.83
C ALA A 683 -28.12 -8.24 6.29
N TYR A 684 -26.99 -8.49 5.63
CA TYR A 684 -26.95 -8.74 4.19
C TYR A 684 -25.76 -9.64 3.84
N THR A 685 -25.78 -10.24 2.67
CA THR A 685 -24.68 -11.03 2.12
C THR A 685 -24.26 -10.45 0.79
N LEU A 686 -22.98 -10.19 0.60
CA LEU A 686 -22.37 -9.84 -0.67
C LEU A 686 -21.93 -11.12 -1.40
N LEU A 687 -22.25 -11.23 -2.70
CA LEU A 687 -21.89 -12.32 -3.61
C LEU A 687 -21.14 -11.76 -4.83
N PRO A 688 -19.82 -11.51 -4.74
CA PRO A 688 -19.05 -10.95 -5.84
C PRO A 688 -19.10 -11.86 -7.07
N GLY A 689 -19.42 -11.30 -8.23
CA GLY A 689 -19.42 -12.04 -9.51
C GLY A 689 -20.62 -12.96 -9.72
N ALA A 690 -21.49 -13.12 -8.73
CA ALA A 690 -22.71 -13.91 -8.88
C ALA A 690 -23.65 -13.24 -9.89
N THR A 691 -24.18 -14.06 -10.81
CA THR A 691 -25.25 -13.65 -11.72
C THR A 691 -26.58 -13.43 -10.98
N ALA A 692 -27.55 -12.76 -11.61
CA ALA A 692 -28.90 -12.62 -11.05
C ALA A 692 -29.53 -13.97 -10.70
N ALA A 693 -29.33 -15.00 -11.54
CA ALA A 693 -29.85 -16.35 -11.28
C ALA A 693 -29.18 -17.02 -10.07
N GLN A 694 -27.85 -16.93 -9.95
CA GLN A 694 -27.13 -17.44 -8.78
C GLN A 694 -27.50 -16.69 -7.50
N THR A 695 -27.70 -15.37 -7.60
CA THR A 695 -28.14 -14.52 -6.49
C THR A 695 -29.53 -14.92 -6.02
N SER A 696 -30.47 -15.07 -6.96
CA SER A 696 -31.84 -15.53 -6.68
C SER A 696 -31.85 -16.93 -6.06
N ALA A 697 -31.03 -17.86 -6.57
CA ALA A 697 -30.92 -19.20 -6.02
C ALA A 697 -30.36 -19.19 -4.58
N ARG A 698 -29.33 -18.37 -4.31
CA ARG A 698 -28.78 -18.19 -2.97
C ARG A 698 -29.79 -17.57 -2.00
N ALA A 699 -30.65 -16.67 -2.48
CA ALA A 699 -31.72 -16.09 -1.67
C ALA A 699 -32.87 -17.08 -1.38
N ALA A 700 -33.14 -18.01 -2.30
CA ALA A 700 -34.17 -19.04 -2.15
C ALA A 700 -33.72 -20.20 -1.25
N ASP A 701 -32.42 -20.47 -1.17
CA ASP A 701 -31.85 -21.39 -0.18
C ASP A 701 -31.93 -20.75 1.21
N THR A 702 -32.86 -21.20 2.04
CA THR A 702 -32.98 -20.73 3.43
C THR A 702 -32.20 -21.60 4.42
N GLY A 703 -31.59 -22.69 3.95
CA GLY A 703 -30.86 -23.66 4.78
C GLY A 703 -29.34 -23.45 4.81
N TRP A 704 -28.76 -22.79 3.81
CA TRP A 704 -27.29 -22.63 3.73
C TRP A 704 -26.71 -21.75 4.84
N LEU A 705 -27.42 -20.71 5.28
CA LEU A 705 -26.96 -19.73 6.27
C LEU A 705 -27.90 -19.68 7.47
N GLN A 706 -27.33 -19.82 8.66
CA GLN A 706 -28.01 -19.60 9.92
C GLN A 706 -27.38 -18.40 10.61
N ILE A 707 -28.15 -17.33 10.83
CA ILE A 707 -27.72 -16.23 11.72
C ILE A 707 -27.99 -16.69 13.15
N LEU A 708 -26.92 -17.03 13.87
CA LEU A 708 -26.99 -17.55 15.24
C LEU A 708 -27.26 -16.43 16.27
N ALA A 709 -26.71 -15.24 16.01
CA ALA A 709 -26.96 -14.04 16.80
C ALA A 709 -26.67 -12.78 15.95
N ASN A 710 -27.43 -11.72 16.18
CA ASN A 710 -27.13 -10.39 15.68
C ASN A 710 -27.58 -9.31 16.70
N THR A 711 -26.83 -9.20 17.79
CA THR A 711 -27.14 -8.32 18.93
C THR A 711 -25.94 -7.43 19.30
N ASP A 712 -26.14 -6.44 20.18
CA ASP A 712 -25.04 -5.60 20.73
C ASP A 712 -24.00 -6.44 21.52
N ASN A 713 -24.37 -7.66 21.94
CA ASN A 713 -23.52 -8.53 22.73
C ASN A 713 -22.78 -9.58 21.90
N GLN A 714 -23.42 -10.14 20.87
CA GLN A 714 -22.82 -11.16 20.02
C GLN A 714 -23.35 -11.10 18.58
N GLN A 715 -22.47 -11.41 17.64
CA GLN A 715 -22.81 -11.61 16.23
C GLN A 715 -22.21 -12.92 15.75
N GLY A 716 -23.01 -13.79 15.13
CA GLY A 716 -22.50 -15.08 14.69
C GLY A 716 -23.35 -15.74 13.62
N VAL A 717 -22.69 -16.55 12.80
CA VAL A 717 -23.31 -17.31 11.72
C VAL A 717 -22.80 -18.74 11.67
N SER A 718 -23.64 -19.65 11.19
CA SER A 718 -23.26 -21.01 10.79
C SER A 718 -23.57 -21.23 9.32
N VAL A 719 -22.65 -21.88 8.61
CA VAL A 719 -22.82 -22.31 7.22
C VAL A 719 -22.52 -23.81 7.16
N PRO A 720 -23.55 -24.66 7.37
CA PRO A 720 -23.35 -26.10 7.55
C PRO A 720 -22.66 -26.78 6.37
N SER A 721 -22.96 -26.35 5.13
CA SER A 721 -22.32 -26.89 3.91
C SER A 721 -20.81 -26.67 3.87
N LEU A 722 -20.29 -25.70 4.60
CA LEU A 722 -18.86 -25.39 4.71
C LEU A 722 -18.23 -25.92 6.01
N GLY A 723 -19.03 -26.53 6.90
CA GLY A 723 -18.61 -26.84 8.27
C GLY A 723 -18.21 -25.59 9.06
N PHE A 724 -18.70 -24.41 8.66
CA PHE A 724 -18.24 -23.13 9.21
C PHE A 724 -19.15 -22.65 10.33
N THR A 725 -18.57 -22.20 11.44
CA THR A 725 -19.25 -21.40 12.46
C THR A 725 -18.35 -20.25 12.86
N GLY A 726 -18.83 -19.02 12.75
CA GLY A 726 -18.10 -17.82 13.16
C GLY A 726 -18.90 -17.04 14.18
N VAL A 727 -18.29 -16.62 15.29
CA VAL A 727 -18.93 -15.80 16.32
C VAL A 727 -17.97 -14.74 16.84
N ASN A 728 -18.42 -13.50 16.77
CA ASN A 728 -17.80 -12.35 17.41
C ASN A 728 -18.54 -12.09 18.73
N PHE A 729 -17.87 -12.37 19.84
CA PHE A 729 -18.33 -12.07 21.19
C PHE A 729 -17.85 -10.67 21.56
N TRP A 730 -18.74 -9.68 21.43
CA TRP A 730 -18.49 -8.32 21.93
C TRP A 730 -18.40 -8.32 23.46
N PHE A 731 -19.19 -9.18 24.06
CA PHE A 731 -19.11 -9.63 25.44
C PHE A 731 -19.17 -11.16 25.48
N GLY A 732 -18.71 -11.76 26.59
CA GLY A 732 -18.91 -13.18 26.85
C GLY A 732 -20.39 -13.57 26.83
N GLY A 733 -20.68 -14.87 26.72
CA GLY A 733 -22.03 -15.40 26.62
C GLY A 733 -22.09 -16.65 25.76
N THR A 734 -23.30 -17.05 25.40
CA THR A 734 -23.58 -18.26 24.61
C THR A 734 -24.27 -17.93 23.30
N VAL A 735 -23.76 -18.49 22.20
CA VAL A 735 -24.35 -18.38 20.85
C VAL A 735 -24.31 -19.76 20.20
N GLY A 736 -25.48 -20.33 19.92
CA GLY A 736 -25.59 -21.70 19.43
C GLY A 736 -24.91 -22.69 20.39
N THR A 737 -23.92 -23.43 19.88
CA THR A 737 -23.14 -24.40 20.67
C THR A 737 -21.89 -23.81 21.32
N LEU A 738 -21.62 -22.52 21.18
CA LEU A 738 -20.41 -21.86 21.70
C LEU A 738 -20.72 -21.01 22.91
N THR A 739 -19.88 -21.13 23.95
CA THR A 739 -19.90 -20.26 25.13
C THR A 739 -18.51 -19.68 25.35
N ALA A 740 -18.39 -18.36 25.39
CA ALA A 740 -17.16 -17.66 25.72
C ALA A 740 -17.29 -16.93 27.06
N SER A 741 -16.26 -17.00 27.92
CA SER A 741 -16.28 -16.31 29.23
C SER A 741 -16.04 -14.79 29.13
N ALA A 742 -15.48 -14.32 28.02
CA ALA A 742 -15.03 -12.95 27.82
C ALA A 742 -15.10 -12.56 26.33
N PRO A 743 -14.95 -11.26 25.98
CA PRO A 743 -14.90 -10.83 24.59
C PRO A 743 -13.81 -11.55 23.79
N CYS A 744 -14.16 -12.09 22.62
CA CYS A 744 -13.25 -12.77 21.71
C CYS A 744 -13.87 -12.93 20.32
N ALA A 745 -13.05 -13.24 19.32
CA ALA A 745 -13.53 -13.74 18.04
C ALA A 745 -13.26 -15.24 17.95
N VAL A 746 -14.25 -15.99 17.46
CA VAL A 746 -14.18 -17.45 17.30
C VAL A 746 -14.57 -17.82 15.89
N MET A 747 -13.80 -18.71 15.28
CA MET A 747 -14.13 -19.35 14.01
C MET A 747 -13.84 -20.85 14.11
N ILE A 748 -14.80 -21.68 13.72
CA ILE A 748 -14.67 -23.14 13.63
C ILE A 748 -14.84 -23.56 12.19
N SER A 749 -14.00 -24.50 11.75
CA SER A 749 -14.12 -25.20 10.47
C SER A 749 -14.05 -26.70 10.72
N GLU A 750 -15.21 -27.35 10.71
CA GLU A 750 -15.36 -28.81 10.68
C GLU A 750 -15.00 -29.31 9.27
N ARG A 751 -14.26 -30.42 9.23
CA ARG A 751 -13.74 -31.03 7.99
C ARG A 751 -14.35 -32.40 7.80
N SER A 752 -14.46 -32.83 6.54
CA SER A 752 -15.02 -34.13 6.16
C SER A 752 -14.19 -35.33 6.64
N ASP A 753 -12.93 -35.11 7.03
CA ASP A 753 -12.04 -36.13 7.60
C ASP A 753 -12.30 -36.42 9.09
N GLY A 754 -13.35 -35.83 9.68
CA GLY A 754 -13.68 -35.97 11.10
C GLY A 754 -12.79 -35.14 12.03
N THR A 755 -12.07 -34.13 11.49
CA THR A 755 -11.34 -33.15 12.29
C THR A 755 -12.00 -31.77 12.25
N ALA A 756 -11.62 -30.90 13.17
CA ALA A 756 -11.99 -29.49 13.12
C ALA A 756 -10.82 -28.59 13.50
N VAL A 757 -10.83 -27.38 12.94
CA VAL A 757 -9.94 -26.29 13.34
C VAL A 757 -10.76 -25.22 14.05
N ILE A 758 -10.35 -24.88 15.28
CA ILE A 758 -10.92 -23.80 16.08
C ILE A 758 -9.89 -22.68 16.14
N CYS A 759 -10.28 -21.51 15.66
CA CYS A 759 -9.51 -20.28 15.66
C CYS A 759 -10.12 -19.33 16.69
N VAL A 760 -9.33 -18.89 17.66
CA VAL A 760 -9.75 -17.95 18.70
C VAL A 760 -8.79 -16.77 18.73
N SER A 761 -9.28 -15.55 18.86
CA SER A 761 -8.43 -14.39 19.09
C SER A 761 -9.03 -13.44 20.12
N ASP A 762 -8.18 -12.56 20.65
CA ASP A 762 -8.57 -11.42 21.46
C ASP A 762 -8.38 -10.11 20.67
N PRO A 763 -9.40 -9.62 19.95
CA PRO A 763 -9.34 -8.34 19.25
C PRO A 763 -9.06 -7.14 20.16
N MET A 764 -9.45 -7.21 21.44
CA MET A 764 -9.25 -6.13 22.40
C MET A 764 -7.78 -5.99 22.83
N ARG A 765 -7.01 -7.09 22.81
CA ARG A 765 -5.64 -7.19 23.36
C ARG A 765 -5.59 -6.89 24.86
N MET A 766 -6.55 -7.43 25.59
CA MET A 766 -6.73 -7.16 27.03
C MET A 766 -7.07 -8.42 27.85
N GLN A 767 -7.35 -9.56 27.20
CA GLN A 767 -7.76 -10.77 27.92
C GLN A 767 -6.54 -11.47 28.51
N THR A 768 -6.46 -11.51 29.83
CA THR A 768 -5.43 -12.26 30.57
C THR A 768 -5.83 -13.73 30.81
N SER A 769 -7.09 -14.07 30.55
CA SER A 769 -7.63 -15.43 30.57
C SER A 769 -8.92 -15.49 29.75
N LEU A 770 -9.15 -16.60 29.05
CA LEU A 770 -10.38 -16.84 28.30
C LEU A 770 -10.73 -18.32 28.39
N THR A 771 -12.00 -18.64 28.68
CA THR A 771 -12.55 -19.99 28.50
C THR A 771 -13.52 -19.99 27.33
N LEU A 772 -13.29 -20.91 26.39
CA LEU A 772 -14.21 -21.23 25.31
C LEU A 772 -14.73 -22.65 25.51
N THR A 773 -16.05 -22.80 25.53
CA THR A 773 -16.71 -24.10 25.50
C THR A 773 -17.41 -24.27 24.17
N TRP A 774 -17.18 -25.39 23.51
CA TRP A 774 -17.92 -25.83 22.34
C TRP A 774 -18.69 -27.10 22.67
N ASN A 775 -20.02 -26.99 22.71
CA ASN A 775 -20.94 -28.09 22.99
C ASN A 775 -21.08 -29.03 21.78
N ARG A 776 -19.98 -29.72 21.48
CA ARG A 776 -19.82 -30.70 20.42
C ARG A 776 -18.92 -31.82 20.94
N ALA A 777 -19.27 -33.07 20.64
CA ALA A 777 -18.43 -34.20 20.97
C ALA A 777 -17.05 -34.08 20.28
N VAL A 778 -15.99 -34.12 21.07
CA VAL A 778 -14.60 -34.04 20.62
C VAL A 778 -13.83 -35.17 21.30
N ALA A 779 -13.18 -36.02 20.51
CA ALA A 779 -12.41 -37.15 21.01
C ALA A 779 -11.08 -36.69 21.63
N SER A 780 -10.32 -35.83 20.92
CA SER A 780 -8.99 -35.39 21.35
C SER A 780 -8.57 -34.07 20.72
N VAL A 781 -7.76 -33.28 21.44
CA VAL A 781 -7.00 -32.15 20.86
C VAL A 781 -5.72 -32.67 20.24
N THR A 782 -5.50 -32.43 18.95
CA THR A 782 -4.35 -32.94 18.19
C THR A 782 -3.25 -31.89 18.00
N ALA A 783 -3.60 -30.61 18.02
CA ALA A 783 -2.63 -29.50 18.00
C ALA A 783 -3.19 -28.28 18.75
N LYS A 784 -2.34 -27.55 19.47
CA LYS A 784 -2.71 -26.31 20.18
C LYS A 784 -1.48 -25.40 20.36
N PRO A 785 -1.67 -24.07 20.44
CA PRO A 785 -0.59 -23.14 20.76
C PRO A 785 -0.27 -23.17 22.27
N ALA A 786 0.85 -22.57 22.65
CA ALA A 786 1.28 -22.47 24.04
C ALA A 786 0.31 -21.65 24.91
N THR A 787 -0.46 -20.74 24.29
CA THR A 787 -1.49 -19.94 24.97
C THR A 787 -2.67 -20.78 25.49
N VAL A 788 -2.88 -22.01 24.98
CA VAL A 788 -3.90 -22.93 25.52
C VAL A 788 -3.32 -23.68 26.72
N THR A 789 -3.69 -23.26 27.92
CA THR A 789 -3.20 -23.79 29.20
C THR A 789 -4.01 -24.97 29.73
N GLY A 790 -5.25 -25.15 29.24
CA GLY A 790 -6.10 -26.28 29.61
C GLY A 790 -7.02 -26.72 28.46
N ALA A 791 -7.27 -28.03 28.36
CA ALA A 791 -8.25 -28.59 27.43
C ALA A 791 -8.95 -29.81 28.05
N THR A 792 -10.27 -29.85 27.97
CA THR A 792 -11.10 -30.99 28.37
C THR A 792 -11.95 -31.41 27.18
N THR A 793 -11.92 -32.70 26.84
CA THR A 793 -12.65 -33.30 25.71
C THR A 793 -13.71 -34.31 26.21
N GLY A 794 -14.52 -34.87 25.31
CA GLY A 794 -15.65 -35.74 25.64
C GLY A 794 -16.91 -35.28 24.93
N ALA A 795 -18.03 -35.16 25.66
CA ALA A 795 -19.31 -34.69 25.12
C ALA A 795 -19.28 -33.19 24.70
N SER A 796 -18.38 -32.41 25.27
CA SER A 796 -18.08 -31.04 24.89
C SER A 796 -16.57 -30.78 24.96
N LEU A 797 -16.10 -29.81 24.18
CA LEU A 797 -14.73 -29.31 24.26
C LEU A 797 -14.71 -28.05 25.12
N ARG A 798 -13.88 -28.02 26.17
CA ARG A 798 -13.56 -26.81 26.92
C ARG A 798 -12.10 -26.47 26.74
N LEU A 799 -11.81 -25.29 26.22
CA LEU A 799 -10.47 -24.72 26.07
C LEU A 799 -10.29 -23.58 27.07
N THR A 800 -9.17 -23.58 27.78
CA THR A 800 -8.73 -22.47 28.63
C THR A 800 -7.46 -21.88 28.03
N PHE A 801 -7.53 -20.59 27.72
CA PHE A 801 -6.42 -19.79 27.28
C PHE A 801 -5.86 -19.01 28.47
N GLY A 802 -4.53 -18.92 28.55
CA GLY A 802 -3.83 -18.01 29.46
C GLY A 802 -3.88 -16.57 28.95
N ASP A 803 -2.80 -15.83 29.19
CA ASP A 803 -2.71 -14.43 28.76
C ASP A 803 -2.67 -14.31 27.23
N LEU A 804 -3.66 -13.61 26.68
CA LEU A 804 -3.78 -13.30 25.26
C LEU A 804 -3.42 -11.85 24.93
N SER A 805 -3.21 -10.98 25.92
CA SER A 805 -2.91 -9.55 25.70
C SER A 805 -1.64 -9.36 24.86
N GLY A 806 -0.62 -10.19 25.08
CA GLY A 806 0.63 -10.20 24.31
C GLY A 806 0.53 -10.80 22.90
N THR A 807 -0.62 -11.37 22.50
CA THR A 807 -0.79 -11.95 21.15
C THR A 807 -1.07 -10.91 20.08
N ALA A 808 -1.27 -9.64 20.47
CA ALA A 808 -1.65 -8.55 19.57
C ALA A 808 -2.89 -8.85 18.71
N GLY A 809 -3.81 -9.67 19.23
CA GLY A 809 -5.02 -10.10 18.53
C GLY A 809 -4.79 -11.18 17.47
N ALA A 810 -3.59 -11.76 17.40
CA ALA A 810 -3.29 -12.87 16.51
C ALA A 810 -4.15 -14.11 16.85
N THR A 811 -4.52 -14.86 15.81
CA THR A 811 -5.34 -16.06 15.95
C THR A 811 -4.58 -17.20 16.60
N GLN A 812 -5.16 -17.76 17.65
CA GLN A 812 -4.77 -19.00 18.32
C GLN A 812 -5.51 -20.18 17.66
N LYS A 813 -4.77 -21.08 16.99
CA LYS A 813 -5.34 -22.20 16.23
C LYS A 813 -5.24 -23.52 16.99
N VAL A 814 -6.37 -24.15 17.24
CA VAL A 814 -6.47 -25.48 17.87
C VAL A 814 -7.04 -26.45 16.85
N THR A 815 -6.43 -27.62 16.70
CA THR A 815 -6.94 -28.71 15.87
C THR A 815 -7.41 -29.85 16.76
N VAL A 816 -8.57 -30.42 16.43
CA VAL A 816 -9.21 -31.48 17.21
C VAL A 816 -9.71 -32.59 16.30
N LYS A 817 -9.84 -33.79 16.87
CA LYS A 817 -10.58 -34.91 16.28
C LYS A 817 -11.99 -34.95 16.87
N LEU A 818 -13.00 -34.97 16.01
CA LEU A 818 -14.40 -35.02 16.41
C LEU A 818 -14.76 -36.40 16.99
N GLY A 819 -15.72 -36.40 17.91
CA GLY A 819 -16.23 -37.59 18.59
C GLY A 819 -17.52 -38.12 18.02
#